data_AF-A0A9W9Y3D2-F1
#
_entry.id   AF-A0A9W9Y3D2-F1
#
_cell.length_a   1.000
_cell.length_b   1.000
_cell.length_c   1.000
_cell.angle_alpha   90.00
_cell.angle_beta   90.00
_cell.angle_gamma   90.00
#
_symmetry.space_group_name_H-M   'P 1'
#
loop_
_entity.id
_entity.type
_entity.pdbx_description
1 polymer ?
#
loop_
_entity_poly.entity_id
_entity_poly.type
_entity_poly.pdbx_seq_one_letter_code
_entity_poly.pdbx_strand_id
1 'polypeptide(L)'
;MISIILTFSLLAGVEVDIEKRITCPDVHIFGARETTVSPGYGSSSTVVNGLLGAYSGSTAEAIIYPACGGQSSCGSVSYSNSVAQGIAAVASAVNSYNTDCPSTKLVLVGYSQGGEIMDAALCGGGVPNQGYTDTTVQLSSSAVNMVKAAIFMGDPLYVAGLPYDVGTCAAGGFDARPSGFSCPSASKIQSYCDATDPYCCNGSDEATHQGYGAEYGAQAIAFAKNGQIGDEIKRRYPPDSYPTTEAPSSKLPPFLMASHIPNLNTLRRGRGRGRGISRTEEAGLPSGKDRIVQGTDNDASVSRLSAVELGYLEDAYAAALTPAGAATRRLPIINRGTYARTTAIDQLVTRFLGPSSPGNIHKKQIISLGAGSDTRVFRLLSSRQTPDFVYHELDFAVNTADKIRAIRSAPVLQHALGMNSSEVSSEKNTRVTVSEAGDALHSPSYHIHPVDLRSLSTCSDPAGALPGVERGLPTLLISECCLVYLSPIEAEQVVAFFTQRLFAHGSPVLGHGDSLQEAQVDVVPLGLILYEPIRPNDAFGRTMVSNLAARGIQLKTLPRYASLEAQRERFRDQGFGNGQAVADIEFIWKRWVNEDEKERVAGLEMLDEMEEWQLLARHYCIAWGWRDRDDVSAFAGWKDLEAQQGE
;
A
#
# COMPACT_ATOMS: atom_id res chain seq x y z
N MET A 1 -10.27 -33.20 -69.54
CA MET A 1 -11.52 -32.70 -68.94
C MET A 1 -11.98 -33.71 -67.89
N ILE A 2 -11.54 -33.55 -66.65
CA ILE A 2 -11.82 -34.38 -65.45
C ILE A 2 -11.55 -33.41 -64.28
N SER A 3 -12.28 -33.23 -63.17
CA SER A 3 -13.35 -33.95 -62.45
C SER A 3 -14.06 -32.91 -61.53
N ILE A 4 -15.38 -32.95 -61.36
CA ILE A 4 -16.15 -33.63 -60.28
C ILE A 4 -16.05 -32.96 -58.89
N ILE A 5 -17.04 -32.10 -58.64
CA ILE A 5 -18.02 -31.99 -57.53
C ILE A 5 -17.63 -32.46 -56.10
N LEU A 6 -17.91 -31.51 -55.19
CA LEU A 6 -17.97 -31.52 -53.72
C LEU A 6 -18.39 -32.81 -53.02
N THR A 7 -17.70 -33.10 -51.91
CA THR A 7 -18.29 -33.67 -50.69
C THR A 7 -17.81 -32.90 -49.46
N PHE A 8 -18.77 -32.48 -48.64
CA PHE A 8 -18.60 -31.88 -47.32
C PHE A 8 -18.01 -32.91 -46.34
N SER A 9 -17.04 -32.52 -45.51
CA SER A 9 -16.66 -33.25 -44.30
C SER A 9 -16.62 -32.27 -43.13
N LEU A 10 -17.51 -32.50 -42.16
CA LEU A 10 -17.50 -31.90 -40.83
C LEU A 10 -16.18 -32.25 -40.14
N LEU A 11 -15.42 -31.24 -39.74
CA LEU A 11 -14.50 -31.34 -38.62
C LEU A 11 -15.02 -30.40 -37.54
N ALA A 12 -15.51 -31.00 -36.45
CA ALA A 12 -15.92 -30.30 -35.25
C ALA A 12 -14.76 -29.46 -34.72
N GLY A 13 -15.04 -28.19 -34.42
CA GLY A 13 -14.15 -27.35 -33.65
C GLY A 13 -13.96 -27.96 -32.27
N VAL A 14 -12.72 -28.28 -31.92
CA VAL A 14 -12.33 -28.43 -30.53
C VAL A 14 -12.09 -27.00 -30.04
N GLU A 15 -13.09 -26.41 -29.39
CA GLU A 15 -12.82 -25.31 -28.46
C GLU A 15 -11.91 -25.87 -27.38
N VAL A 16 -10.63 -25.51 -27.46
CA VAL A 16 -9.71 -25.69 -26.35
C VAL A 16 -10.11 -24.63 -25.34
N ASP A 17 -10.98 -25.02 -24.42
CA ASP A 17 -11.27 -24.24 -23.23
C ASP A 17 -9.94 -24.12 -22.46
N ILE A 18 -9.33 -22.94 -22.52
CA ILE A 18 -8.15 -22.63 -21.71
C ILE A 18 -8.68 -22.44 -20.29
N GLU A 19 -8.91 -23.54 -19.58
CA GLU A 19 -9.10 -23.52 -18.14
C GLU A 19 -7.89 -22.80 -17.53
N LYS A 20 -8.11 -21.57 -17.07
CA LYS A 20 -7.24 -20.93 -16.10
C LYS A 20 -7.03 -21.96 -15.00
N ARG A 21 -5.79 -22.43 -14.82
CA ARG A 21 -5.43 -23.20 -13.62
C ARG A 21 -5.54 -22.27 -12.42
N ILE A 22 -6.75 -22.15 -11.86
CA ILE A 22 -7.00 -21.44 -10.61
C ILE A 22 -6.28 -22.25 -9.53
N THR A 23 -5.23 -21.67 -8.95
CA THR A 23 -4.57 -22.28 -7.80
C THR A 23 -5.40 -21.94 -6.57
N CYS A 24 -6.23 -22.88 -6.14
CA CYS A 24 -7.08 -22.73 -4.96
C CYS A 24 -6.25 -22.89 -3.67
N PRO A 25 -6.42 -21.99 -2.67
CA PRO A 25 -5.72 -22.09 -1.39
C PRO A 25 -6.32 -23.22 -0.54
N ASP A 26 -5.59 -23.66 0.47
CA ASP A 26 -6.15 -24.62 1.43
C ASP A 26 -7.25 -23.99 2.29
N VAL A 27 -7.12 -22.72 2.66
CA VAL A 27 -8.10 -21.97 3.46
C VAL A 27 -8.43 -20.63 2.79
N HIS A 28 -9.71 -20.27 2.77
CA HIS A 28 -10.19 -18.96 2.34
C HIS A 28 -11.13 -18.35 3.38
N ILE A 29 -10.98 -17.05 3.66
CA ILE A 29 -11.70 -16.35 4.73
C ILE A 29 -12.57 -15.25 4.12
N PHE A 30 -13.86 -15.30 4.40
CA PHE A 30 -14.79 -14.22 4.10
C PHE A 30 -14.96 -13.31 5.30
N GLY A 31 -14.81 -11.99 5.11
CA GLY A 31 -15.03 -11.00 6.16
C GLY A 31 -16.17 -10.04 5.82
N ALA A 32 -17.05 -9.74 6.77
CA ALA A 32 -18.10 -8.73 6.64
C ALA A 32 -18.02 -7.68 7.75
N ARG A 33 -17.99 -6.41 7.34
CA ARG A 33 -17.90 -5.22 8.18
C ARG A 33 -19.22 -4.87 8.87
N GLU A 34 -19.16 -3.91 9.77
CA GLU A 34 -20.27 -3.30 10.48
C GLU A 34 -20.92 -2.12 9.71
N THR A 35 -22.09 -1.70 10.17
CA THR A 35 -22.87 -0.61 9.57
C THR A 35 -22.06 0.69 9.47
N THR A 36 -22.27 1.44 8.38
CA THR A 36 -21.63 2.72 8.00
C THR A 36 -20.17 2.67 7.61
N VAL A 37 -19.49 1.54 7.82
CA VAL A 37 -18.08 1.39 7.46
C VAL A 37 -17.94 1.27 5.95
N SER A 38 -16.86 1.82 5.41
CA SER A 38 -16.55 1.73 3.97
C SER A 38 -16.22 0.30 3.55
N PRO A 39 -16.40 -0.09 2.26
CA PRO A 39 -16.11 -1.44 1.80
C PRO A 39 -14.73 -1.95 2.22
N GLY A 40 -14.69 -3.19 2.73
CA GLY A 40 -13.55 -3.80 3.41
C GLY A 40 -14.02 -4.69 4.56
N TYR A 41 -13.11 -5.07 5.46
CA TYR A 41 -13.42 -5.94 6.60
C TYR A 41 -14.02 -5.21 7.80
N GLY A 42 -13.83 -3.89 7.92
CA GLY A 42 -14.21 -3.16 9.13
C GLY A 42 -13.58 -3.77 10.39
N SER A 43 -14.33 -3.82 11.48
CA SER A 43 -13.90 -4.38 12.75
C SER A 43 -13.70 -5.91 12.71
N SER A 44 -14.28 -6.62 11.73
CA SER A 44 -13.97 -8.05 11.50
C SER A 44 -12.50 -8.29 11.12
N SER A 45 -11.78 -7.24 10.70
CA SER A 45 -10.36 -7.32 10.30
C SER A 45 -9.46 -7.96 11.35
N THR A 46 -9.73 -7.74 12.64
CA THR A 46 -8.92 -8.31 13.73
C THR A 46 -8.86 -9.83 13.64
N VAL A 47 -10.02 -10.48 13.46
CA VAL A 47 -10.10 -11.94 13.36
C VAL A 47 -9.67 -12.41 11.98
N VAL A 48 -10.08 -11.74 10.90
CA VAL A 48 -9.67 -12.10 9.52
C VAL A 48 -8.15 -12.11 9.40
N ASN A 49 -7.47 -11.07 9.87
CA ASN A 49 -6.01 -10.95 9.82
C ASN A 49 -5.33 -11.96 10.74
N GLY A 50 -5.92 -12.23 11.91
CA GLY A 50 -5.44 -13.28 12.82
C GLY A 50 -5.49 -14.67 12.19
N LEU A 51 -6.55 -14.98 11.42
CA LEU A 51 -6.69 -16.24 10.70
C LEU A 51 -5.76 -16.33 9.49
N LEU A 52 -5.59 -15.25 8.73
CA LEU A 52 -4.59 -15.16 7.67
C LEU A 52 -3.18 -15.41 8.21
N GLY A 53 -2.87 -14.89 9.40
CA GLY A 53 -1.62 -15.16 10.10
C GLY A 53 -1.49 -16.59 10.64
N ALA A 54 -2.61 -17.25 10.98
CA ALA A 54 -2.63 -18.60 11.51
C ALA A 54 -2.50 -19.69 10.43
N TYR A 55 -2.94 -19.41 9.20
CA TYR A 55 -2.96 -20.35 8.08
C TYR A 55 -2.11 -19.86 6.92
N SER A 56 -0.88 -20.37 6.81
CA SER A 56 0.02 -20.04 5.70
C SER A 56 -0.60 -20.40 4.34
N GLY A 57 -0.50 -19.51 3.35
CA GLY A 57 -1.09 -19.69 2.03
C GLY A 57 -2.62 -19.52 1.99
N SER A 58 -3.27 -19.17 3.10
CA SER A 58 -4.68 -18.79 3.09
C SER A 58 -4.89 -17.45 2.38
N THR A 59 -6.08 -17.27 1.83
CA THR A 59 -6.50 -15.99 1.23
C THR A 59 -7.78 -15.50 1.91
N ALA A 60 -8.15 -14.25 1.64
CA ALA A 60 -9.38 -13.69 2.20
C ALA A 60 -10.00 -12.67 1.25
N GLU A 61 -11.32 -12.50 1.35
CA GLU A 61 -12.04 -11.43 0.65
C GLU A 61 -13.18 -10.86 1.49
N ALA A 62 -13.50 -9.59 1.23
CA ALA A 62 -14.56 -8.90 1.96
C ALA A 62 -15.90 -9.06 1.23
N ILE A 63 -16.97 -9.28 1.98
CA ILE A 63 -18.32 -9.25 1.44
C ILE A 63 -18.66 -7.83 0.98
N ILE A 64 -19.00 -7.71 -0.30
CA ILE A 64 -19.37 -6.43 -0.92
C ILE A 64 -20.87 -6.25 -0.79
N TYR A 65 -21.28 -5.40 0.14
CA TYR A 65 -22.68 -5.05 0.39
C TYR A 65 -22.78 -3.61 0.95
N PRO A 66 -23.97 -3.00 1.03
CA PRO A 66 -24.10 -1.59 1.40
C PRO A 66 -23.55 -1.24 2.80
N ALA A 67 -23.72 -2.14 3.78
CA ALA A 67 -23.42 -1.90 5.19
C ALA A 67 -24.00 -0.55 5.67
N CYS A 68 -25.29 -0.32 5.50
CA CYS A 68 -25.91 0.99 5.70
C CYS A 68 -27.16 0.90 6.58
N GLY A 69 -27.44 1.97 7.33
CA GLY A 69 -28.64 2.14 8.14
C GLY A 69 -29.52 3.31 7.67
N GLY A 70 -29.39 3.74 6.42
CA GLY A 70 -30.08 4.90 5.84
C GLY A 70 -29.24 6.18 5.78
N GLN A 71 -28.00 6.16 6.25
CA GLN A 71 -27.11 7.32 6.22
C GLN A 71 -26.62 7.61 4.78
N SER A 72 -26.50 8.89 4.43
CA SER A 72 -26.00 9.31 3.11
C SER A 72 -24.54 8.88 2.86
N SER A 73 -23.75 8.73 3.92
CA SER A 73 -22.35 8.28 3.85
C SER A 73 -22.19 6.85 3.34
N CYS A 74 -23.24 6.03 3.40
CA CYS A 74 -23.26 4.63 2.94
C CYS A 74 -24.28 4.39 1.82
N GLY A 75 -24.66 5.44 1.10
CA GLY A 75 -25.55 5.35 -0.07
C GLY A 75 -27.05 5.43 0.24
N SER A 76 -27.42 5.85 1.46
CA SER A 76 -28.81 6.05 1.89
C SER A 76 -29.70 4.79 1.81
N VAL A 77 -29.10 3.60 1.72
CA VAL A 77 -29.83 2.32 1.74
C VAL A 77 -30.33 2.07 3.15
N SER A 78 -31.63 1.80 3.32
CA SER A 78 -32.20 1.46 4.63
C SER A 78 -31.51 0.23 5.24
N TYR A 79 -31.52 0.14 6.57
CA TYR A 79 -30.94 -1.02 7.27
C TYR A 79 -31.48 -2.34 6.74
N SER A 80 -32.80 -2.45 6.61
CA SER A 80 -33.49 -3.64 6.12
C SER A 80 -33.06 -4.04 4.70
N ASN A 81 -32.93 -3.06 3.79
CA ASN A 81 -32.45 -3.33 2.43
C ASN A 81 -30.96 -3.68 2.39
N SER A 82 -30.17 -3.10 3.30
CA SER A 82 -28.75 -3.42 3.45
C SER A 82 -28.55 -4.87 3.92
N VAL A 83 -29.35 -5.32 4.89
CA VAL A 83 -29.36 -6.71 5.38
C VAL A 83 -29.75 -7.68 4.26
N ALA A 84 -30.87 -7.45 3.57
CA ALA A 84 -31.30 -8.31 2.47
C ALA A 84 -30.26 -8.42 1.34
N GLN A 85 -29.64 -7.29 0.95
CA GLN A 85 -28.56 -7.28 -0.04
C GLN A 85 -27.30 -7.96 0.48
N GLY A 86 -26.98 -7.80 1.77
CA GLY A 86 -25.84 -8.44 2.40
C GLY A 86 -25.97 -9.96 2.45
N ILE A 87 -27.14 -10.49 2.80
CA ILE A 87 -27.42 -11.93 2.80
C ILE A 87 -27.22 -12.51 1.38
N ALA A 88 -27.76 -11.83 0.36
CA ALA A 88 -27.57 -12.22 -1.04
C ALA A 88 -26.09 -12.15 -1.47
N ALA A 89 -25.35 -11.13 -1.00
CA ALA A 89 -23.93 -10.98 -1.29
C ALA A 89 -23.08 -12.08 -0.65
N VAL A 90 -23.37 -12.48 0.60
CA VAL A 90 -22.73 -13.63 1.26
C VAL A 90 -23.00 -14.90 0.46
N ALA A 91 -24.25 -15.17 0.12
CA ALA A 91 -24.63 -16.34 -0.67
C ALA A 91 -23.92 -16.39 -2.01
N SER A 92 -23.88 -15.26 -2.74
CA SER A 92 -23.20 -15.17 -4.02
C SER A 92 -21.70 -15.41 -3.90
N ALA A 93 -21.01 -14.72 -2.99
CA ALA A 93 -19.56 -14.80 -2.86
C ALA A 93 -19.11 -16.21 -2.43
N VAL A 94 -19.72 -16.76 -1.37
CA VAL A 94 -19.34 -18.05 -0.81
C VAL A 94 -19.66 -19.21 -1.77
N ASN A 95 -20.83 -19.20 -2.42
CA ASN A 95 -21.20 -20.27 -3.36
C ASN A 95 -20.35 -20.22 -4.64
N SER A 96 -20.07 -19.02 -5.16
CA SER A 96 -19.23 -18.88 -6.37
C SER A 96 -17.81 -19.33 -6.09
N TYR A 97 -17.23 -18.90 -4.96
CA TYR A 97 -15.89 -19.32 -4.56
C TYR A 97 -15.81 -20.83 -4.35
N ASN A 98 -16.81 -21.45 -3.71
CA ASN A 98 -16.82 -22.90 -3.56
C ASN A 98 -16.97 -23.64 -4.89
N THR A 99 -17.65 -23.04 -5.87
CA THR A 99 -17.75 -23.61 -7.22
C THR A 99 -16.38 -23.63 -7.90
N ASP A 100 -15.64 -22.52 -7.81
CA ASP A 100 -14.30 -22.38 -8.40
C ASP A 100 -13.25 -23.20 -7.63
N CYS A 101 -13.42 -23.31 -6.31
CA CYS A 101 -12.48 -23.93 -5.38
C CYS A 101 -13.19 -24.91 -4.41
N PRO A 102 -13.66 -26.07 -4.91
CA PRO A 102 -14.53 -26.98 -4.15
C PRO A 102 -13.85 -27.67 -2.96
N SER A 103 -12.51 -27.66 -2.90
CA SER A 103 -11.72 -28.29 -1.84
C SER A 103 -11.11 -27.31 -0.82
N THR A 104 -11.34 -26.01 -1.01
CA THR A 104 -10.87 -24.95 -0.10
C THR A 104 -11.76 -24.87 1.12
N LYS A 105 -11.15 -24.81 2.31
CA LYS A 105 -11.85 -24.72 3.59
C LYS A 105 -12.20 -23.26 3.82
N LEU A 106 -13.46 -23.00 4.14
CA LEU A 106 -14.01 -21.66 4.26
C LEU A 106 -14.15 -21.25 5.72
N VAL A 107 -13.82 -20.00 6.02
CA VAL A 107 -14.09 -19.36 7.31
C VAL A 107 -14.92 -18.11 7.09
N LEU A 108 -15.99 -17.94 7.86
CA LEU A 108 -16.85 -16.75 7.81
C LEU A 108 -16.59 -15.89 9.05
N VAL A 109 -16.35 -14.60 8.87
CA VAL A 109 -16.12 -13.65 9.98
C VAL A 109 -16.99 -12.42 9.78
N GLY A 110 -17.94 -12.17 10.67
CA GLY A 110 -18.85 -11.05 10.59
C GLY A 110 -18.83 -10.18 11.83
N TYR A 111 -18.95 -8.86 11.66
CA TYR A 111 -19.03 -7.90 12.76
C TYR A 111 -20.31 -7.05 12.66
N SER A 112 -21.09 -6.94 13.73
CA SER A 112 -22.36 -6.18 13.77
C SER A 112 -23.31 -6.63 12.65
N GLN A 113 -23.81 -5.71 11.81
CA GLN A 113 -24.58 -6.06 10.59
C GLN A 113 -23.88 -7.12 9.71
N GLY A 114 -22.54 -7.15 9.69
CA GLY A 114 -21.76 -8.18 9.00
C GLY A 114 -21.91 -9.57 9.62
N GLY A 115 -22.07 -9.66 10.93
CA GLY A 115 -22.43 -10.88 11.65
C GLY A 115 -23.83 -11.34 11.28
N GLU A 116 -24.81 -10.44 11.34
CA GLU A 116 -26.21 -10.70 11.03
C GLU A 116 -26.41 -11.27 9.62
N ILE A 117 -25.78 -10.69 8.60
CA ILE A 117 -25.92 -11.18 7.22
C ILE A 117 -25.24 -12.55 7.01
N MET A 118 -24.17 -12.86 7.76
CA MET A 118 -23.47 -14.13 7.67
C MET A 118 -24.19 -15.24 8.44
N ASP A 119 -24.74 -14.93 9.62
CA ASP A 119 -25.60 -15.84 10.38
C ASP A 119 -26.84 -16.20 9.55
N ALA A 120 -27.59 -15.19 9.07
CA ALA A 120 -28.77 -15.45 8.25
C ALA A 120 -28.46 -16.29 6.98
N ALA A 121 -27.35 -16.04 6.31
CA ALA A 121 -26.96 -16.84 5.14
C ALA A 121 -26.55 -18.29 5.48
N LEU A 122 -25.81 -18.50 6.57
CA LEU A 122 -25.29 -19.81 6.98
C LEU A 122 -26.35 -20.67 7.70
N CYS A 123 -27.19 -20.06 8.50
CA CYS A 123 -28.15 -20.73 9.38
C CYS A 123 -29.59 -20.69 8.87
N GLY A 124 -29.91 -19.83 7.90
CA GLY A 124 -31.28 -19.59 7.46
C GLY A 124 -32.06 -18.85 8.55
N GLY A 125 -33.35 -19.16 8.70
CA GLY A 125 -34.24 -18.58 9.72
C GLY A 125 -34.76 -17.17 9.46
N GLY A 126 -34.24 -16.50 8.42
CA GLY A 126 -34.61 -15.14 8.03
C GLY A 126 -34.22 -14.06 9.06
N VAL A 127 -34.63 -12.83 8.75
CA VAL A 127 -34.53 -11.64 9.62
C VAL A 127 -35.88 -10.91 9.60
N PRO A 128 -36.93 -11.43 10.30
CA PRO A 128 -38.30 -10.93 10.14
C PRO A 128 -38.50 -9.46 10.49
N ASN A 129 -37.78 -8.94 11.49
CA ASN A 129 -37.82 -7.53 11.88
C ASN A 129 -37.32 -6.59 10.77
N GLN A 130 -36.47 -7.11 9.88
CA GLN A 130 -35.97 -6.42 8.69
C GLN A 130 -36.74 -6.80 7.41
N GLY A 131 -37.84 -7.55 7.53
CA GLY A 131 -38.68 -7.95 6.40
C GLY A 131 -38.08 -9.03 5.49
N TYR A 132 -36.94 -9.63 5.87
CA TYR A 132 -36.37 -10.77 5.16
C TYR A 132 -36.96 -12.08 5.72
N THR A 133 -37.90 -12.70 5.02
CA THR A 133 -38.69 -13.83 5.53
C THR A 133 -38.27 -15.20 4.99
N ASP A 134 -37.28 -15.26 4.11
CA ASP A 134 -36.74 -16.53 3.63
C ASP A 134 -35.98 -17.23 4.77
N THR A 135 -36.50 -18.38 5.19
CA THR A 135 -35.94 -19.16 6.30
C THR A 135 -34.96 -20.24 5.83
N THR A 136 -34.75 -20.40 4.52
CA THR A 136 -33.84 -21.39 3.97
C THR A 136 -32.38 -20.98 4.16
N VAL A 137 -31.48 -21.96 4.29
CA VAL A 137 -30.03 -21.71 4.27
C VAL A 137 -29.64 -21.26 2.87
N GLN A 138 -28.98 -20.10 2.76
CA GLN A 138 -28.68 -19.45 1.49
C GLN A 138 -27.37 -19.96 0.86
N LEU A 139 -26.52 -20.58 1.68
CA LEU A 139 -25.33 -21.28 1.21
C LEU A 139 -25.70 -22.67 0.66
N SER A 140 -25.13 -23.03 -0.49
CA SER A 140 -25.22 -24.36 -1.07
C SER A 140 -24.68 -25.41 -0.10
N SER A 141 -25.20 -26.64 -0.16
CA SER A 141 -24.73 -27.72 0.72
C SER A 141 -23.23 -27.99 0.55
N SER A 142 -22.67 -27.82 -0.65
CA SER A 142 -21.23 -27.94 -0.90
C SER A 142 -20.43 -26.85 -0.19
N ALA A 143 -20.88 -25.59 -0.26
CA ALA A 143 -20.24 -24.48 0.43
C ALA A 143 -20.35 -24.65 1.95
N VAL A 144 -21.52 -25.00 2.48
CA VAL A 144 -21.72 -25.28 3.92
C VAL A 144 -20.77 -26.37 4.39
N ASN A 145 -20.58 -27.45 3.63
CA ASN A 145 -19.65 -28.53 3.99
C ASN A 145 -18.20 -28.04 4.09
N MET A 146 -17.83 -27.04 3.28
CA MET A 146 -16.51 -26.45 3.30
C MET A 146 -16.35 -25.33 4.32
N VAL A 147 -17.43 -24.74 4.84
CA VAL A 147 -17.36 -23.87 6.02
C VAL A 147 -16.94 -24.70 7.24
N LYS A 148 -15.79 -24.37 7.80
CA LYS A 148 -15.21 -25.06 8.97
C LYS A 148 -15.26 -24.24 10.25
N ALA A 149 -15.40 -22.91 10.14
CA ALA A 149 -15.61 -22.01 11.26
C ALA A 149 -16.41 -20.78 10.80
N ALA A 150 -17.27 -20.27 11.67
CA ALA A 150 -18.02 -19.05 11.52
C ALA A 150 -17.96 -18.25 12.84
N ILE A 151 -17.54 -17.00 12.76
CA ILE A 151 -17.27 -16.14 13.92
C ILE A 151 -18.09 -14.87 13.74
N PHE A 152 -18.99 -14.60 14.67
CA PHE A 152 -19.83 -13.41 14.63
C PHE A 152 -19.58 -12.57 15.89
N MET A 153 -19.32 -11.28 15.71
CA MET A 153 -19.02 -10.36 16.82
C MET A 153 -20.03 -9.24 16.85
N GLY A 154 -20.72 -9.05 17.98
CA GLY A 154 -21.75 -8.04 18.12
C GLY A 154 -22.95 -8.27 17.21
N ASP A 155 -23.29 -9.53 16.92
CA ASP A 155 -24.34 -9.92 15.98
C ASP A 155 -25.75 -9.52 16.47
N PRO A 156 -26.49 -8.64 15.76
CA PRO A 156 -27.87 -8.31 16.07
C PRO A 156 -28.83 -9.49 16.21
N LEU A 157 -28.54 -10.62 15.55
CA LEU A 157 -29.34 -11.85 15.64
C LEU A 157 -29.09 -12.63 16.93
N TYR A 158 -28.10 -12.27 17.75
CA TYR A 158 -27.77 -12.99 18.98
C TYR A 158 -29.00 -13.17 19.89
N VAL A 159 -29.24 -14.41 20.33
CA VAL A 159 -30.22 -14.77 21.36
C VAL A 159 -29.57 -15.71 22.36
N ALA A 160 -29.69 -15.39 23.65
CA ALA A 160 -29.05 -16.17 24.69
C ALA A 160 -29.60 -17.60 24.79
N GLY A 161 -28.70 -18.58 24.92
CA GLY A 161 -29.02 -19.99 25.18
C GLY A 161 -28.69 -20.91 24.02
N LEU A 162 -28.07 -20.40 22.95
CA LEU A 162 -27.57 -21.21 21.85
C LEU A 162 -26.21 -21.83 22.24
N PRO A 163 -25.88 -23.03 21.75
CA PRO A 163 -24.67 -23.76 22.17
C PRO A 163 -23.36 -23.12 21.69
N TYR A 164 -23.43 -22.09 20.86
CA TYR A 164 -22.31 -21.35 20.28
C TYR A 164 -22.18 -19.92 20.81
N ASP A 165 -22.99 -19.56 21.80
CA ASP A 165 -22.94 -18.23 22.42
C ASP A 165 -21.70 -18.07 23.30
N VAL A 166 -21.05 -16.92 23.16
CA VAL A 166 -19.90 -16.51 23.98
C VAL A 166 -20.11 -15.07 24.45
N GLY A 167 -19.80 -14.83 25.73
CA GLY A 167 -19.93 -13.52 26.36
C GLY A 167 -20.99 -13.50 27.46
N THR A 168 -21.36 -12.30 27.88
CA THR A 168 -22.21 -12.06 29.06
C THR A 168 -23.66 -11.73 28.73
N CYS A 169 -24.02 -11.64 27.45
CA CYS A 169 -25.37 -11.24 27.05
C CYS A 169 -26.45 -12.26 27.43
N ALA A 170 -27.49 -11.79 28.12
CA ALA A 170 -28.70 -12.57 28.46
C ALA A 170 -30.00 -12.04 27.83
N ALA A 171 -29.97 -10.85 27.22
CA ALA A 171 -31.18 -10.16 26.74
C ALA A 171 -31.48 -10.41 25.25
N GLY A 172 -30.45 -10.57 24.42
CA GLY A 172 -30.56 -10.60 22.95
C GLY A 172 -30.60 -9.20 22.32
N GLY A 173 -30.35 -9.14 21.01
CA GLY A 173 -30.26 -7.91 20.22
C GLY A 173 -31.60 -7.37 19.74
N PHE A 174 -31.57 -6.28 18.97
CA PHE A 174 -32.78 -5.71 18.37
C PHE A 174 -33.40 -6.60 17.28
N ASP A 175 -32.61 -7.51 16.70
CA ASP A 175 -33.04 -8.51 15.71
C ASP A 175 -32.87 -9.96 16.21
N ALA A 176 -32.82 -10.16 17.53
CA ALA A 176 -32.58 -11.46 18.14
C ALA A 176 -33.40 -12.60 17.50
N ARG A 177 -32.75 -13.75 17.27
CA ARG A 177 -33.44 -14.96 16.79
C ARG A 177 -34.63 -15.32 17.69
N PRO A 178 -35.72 -15.87 17.15
CA PRO A 178 -36.86 -16.29 17.95
C PRO A 178 -36.46 -17.41 18.92
N SER A 179 -37.16 -17.48 20.06
CA SER A 179 -36.97 -18.56 21.04
C SER A 179 -37.16 -19.93 20.38
N GLY A 180 -36.23 -20.85 20.65
CA GLY A 180 -36.21 -22.19 20.04
C GLY A 180 -35.57 -22.26 18.64
N PHE A 181 -35.00 -21.17 18.13
CA PHE A 181 -34.18 -21.20 16.92
C PHE A 181 -33.02 -22.20 17.06
N SER A 182 -32.71 -22.89 15.97
CA SER A 182 -31.57 -23.81 15.90
C SER A 182 -30.90 -23.68 14.55
N CYS A 183 -29.60 -23.40 14.56
CA CYS A 183 -28.81 -23.33 13.34
C CYS A 183 -28.33 -24.74 12.93
N PRO A 184 -28.56 -25.18 11.67
CA PRO A 184 -28.02 -26.46 11.17
C PRO A 184 -26.49 -26.56 11.25
N SER A 185 -25.80 -25.42 11.23
CA SER A 185 -24.34 -25.29 11.31
C SER A 185 -23.84 -24.92 12.72
N ALA A 186 -24.65 -25.12 13.78
CA ALA A 186 -24.34 -24.69 15.15
C ALA A 186 -22.94 -25.08 15.65
N SER A 187 -22.46 -26.28 15.31
CA SER A 187 -21.13 -26.77 15.73
C SER A 187 -19.95 -26.04 15.10
N LYS A 188 -20.20 -25.20 14.08
CA LYS A 188 -19.18 -24.41 13.36
C LYS A 188 -19.11 -22.97 13.84
N ILE A 189 -19.97 -22.55 14.76
CA ILE A 189 -20.19 -21.14 15.10
C ILE A 189 -19.60 -20.81 16.46
N GLN A 190 -19.08 -19.58 16.59
CA GLN A 190 -19.05 -18.85 17.84
C GLN A 190 -19.59 -17.44 17.62
N SER A 191 -20.61 -17.07 18.39
CA SER A 191 -21.23 -15.74 18.35
C SER A 191 -20.95 -15.00 19.65
N TYR A 192 -20.29 -13.86 19.57
CA TYR A 192 -19.76 -13.09 20.69
C TYR A 192 -20.66 -11.88 20.98
N CYS A 193 -21.21 -11.82 22.19
CA CYS A 193 -22.04 -10.70 22.62
C CYS A 193 -21.99 -10.47 24.14
N ASP A 194 -21.74 -9.24 24.55
CA ASP A 194 -21.70 -8.83 25.96
C ASP A 194 -22.90 -7.97 26.38
N ALA A 195 -23.25 -8.05 27.67
CA ALA A 195 -24.46 -7.46 28.22
C ALA A 195 -24.59 -5.94 28.01
N THR A 196 -23.46 -5.23 27.90
CA THR A 196 -23.46 -3.78 27.70
C THR A 196 -23.55 -3.35 26.23
N ASP A 197 -23.49 -4.27 25.27
CA ASP A 197 -23.57 -3.96 23.84
C ASP A 197 -24.98 -3.51 23.42
N PRO A 198 -25.13 -2.30 22.83
CA PRO A 198 -26.44 -1.76 22.45
C PRO A 198 -27.14 -2.48 21.29
N TYR A 199 -26.42 -3.24 20.46
CA TYR A 199 -26.94 -3.84 19.24
C TYR A 199 -27.27 -5.32 19.41
N CYS A 200 -26.35 -6.11 19.95
CA CYS A 200 -26.56 -7.54 20.15
C CYS A 200 -27.15 -7.89 21.52
N CYS A 201 -27.20 -6.94 22.47
CA CYS A 201 -27.74 -7.18 23.81
C CYS A 201 -28.65 -6.08 24.39
N ASN A 202 -29.04 -5.08 23.59
CA ASN A 202 -29.83 -3.93 24.07
C ASN A 202 -29.21 -3.19 25.27
N GLY A 203 -27.88 -3.24 25.40
CA GLY A 203 -27.11 -2.44 26.35
C GLY A 203 -26.98 -0.98 25.92
N SER A 204 -25.94 -0.29 26.38
CA SER A 204 -25.76 1.14 26.15
C SER A 204 -24.30 1.58 25.93
N ASP A 205 -23.36 0.65 25.84
CA ASP A 205 -21.94 0.94 25.68
C ASP A 205 -21.43 0.61 24.27
N GLU A 206 -21.27 1.67 23.47
CA GLU A 206 -20.67 1.60 22.13
C GLU A 206 -19.22 1.11 22.15
N ALA A 207 -18.48 1.32 23.25
CA ALA A 207 -17.10 0.85 23.36
C ALA A 207 -17.03 -0.67 23.44
N THR A 208 -17.98 -1.29 24.16
CA THR A 208 -18.13 -2.76 24.17
C THR A 208 -18.42 -3.28 22.77
N HIS A 209 -19.35 -2.63 22.05
CA HIS A 209 -19.66 -3.05 20.67
C HIS A 209 -18.44 -3.03 19.75
N GLN A 210 -17.56 -2.03 19.89
CA GLN A 210 -16.33 -1.93 19.09
C GLN A 210 -15.15 -2.74 19.66
N GLY A 211 -15.31 -3.35 20.84
CA GLY A 211 -14.22 -3.94 21.62
C GLY A 211 -13.97 -5.44 21.40
N TYR A 212 -14.87 -6.18 20.74
CA TYR A 212 -14.78 -7.64 20.66
C TYR A 212 -13.52 -8.17 19.98
N GLY A 213 -12.94 -7.42 19.03
CA GLY A 213 -11.67 -7.79 18.44
C GLY A 213 -10.54 -7.88 19.48
N ALA A 214 -10.51 -6.93 20.42
CA ALA A 214 -9.53 -6.90 21.51
C ALA A 214 -9.85 -7.93 22.60
N GLU A 215 -11.12 -8.05 22.99
CA GLU A 215 -11.56 -8.93 24.08
C GLU A 215 -11.50 -10.41 23.68
N TYR A 216 -12.07 -10.75 22.52
CA TYR A 216 -12.28 -12.14 22.10
C TYR A 216 -11.50 -12.55 20.87
N GLY A 217 -10.76 -11.65 20.21
CA GLY A 217 -10.06 -11.96 18.96
C GLY A 217 -9.16 -13.19 19.05
N ALA A 218 -8.37 -13.31 20.12
CA ALA A 218 -7.51 -14.46 20.35
C ALA A 218 -8.30 -15.77 20.53
N GLN A 219 -9.41 -15.71 21.27
CA GLN A 219 -10.31 -16.85 21.49
C GLN A 219 -10.97 -17.30 20.17
N ALA A 220 -11.44 -16.34 19.37
CA ALA A 220 -12.07 -16.59 18.08
C ALA A 220 -11.11 -17.24 17.07
N ILE A 221 -9.86 -16.75 17.02
CA ILE A 221 -8.81 -17.37 16.19
C ILE A 221 -8.51 -18.79 16.68
N ALA A 222 -8.41 -19.00 18.00
CA ALA A 222 -8.16 -20.32 18.57
C ALA A 222 -9.29 -21.31 18.26
N PHE A 223 -10.54 -20.86 18.27
CA PHE A 223 -11.70 -21.67 17.88
C PHE A 223 -11.59 -22.15 16.43
N ALA A 224 -11.28 -21.27 15.48
CA ALA A 224 -11.10 -21.67 14.09
C ALA A 224 -9.90 -22.62 13.91
N LYS A 225 -8.82 -22.46 14.69
CA LYS A 225 -7.63 -23.33 14.70
C LYS A 225 -7.89 -24.72 15.24
N ASN A 226 -8.64 -24.80 16.32
CA ASN A 226 -8.94 -26.05 17.02
C ASN A 226 -10.22 -26.72 16.50
N GLY A 227 -10.98 -26.03 15.62
CA GLY A 227 -12.09 -26.59 14.89
C GLY A 227 -11.63 -27.53 13.76
N GLN A 228 -12.57 -27.88 12.88
CA GLN A 228 -12.38 -28.90 11.85
C GLN A 228 -11.24 -28.62 10.84
N ILE A 229 -10.68 -27.40 10.81
CA ILE A 229 -9.53 -27.03 9.97
C ILE A 229 -8.24 -27.65 10.53
N GLY A 230 -7.99 -27.55 11.84
CA GLY A 230 -6.76 -28.05 12.46
C GLY A 230 -6.63 -29.58 12.40
N ASP A 231 -7.75 -30.29 12.51
CA ASP A 231 -7.80 -31.75 12.50
C ASP A 231 -7.64 -32.35 11.09
N GLU A 232 -7.94 -31.60 10.04
CA GLU A 232 -7.76 -32.03 8.65
C GLU A 232 -6.36 -31.69 8.11
N ILE A 233 -5.78 -30.54 8.49
CA ILE A 233 -4.40 -30.17 8.11
C ILE A 233 -3.38 -31.14 8.75
N LYS A 234 -3.56 -31.50 10.03
CA LYS A 234 -2.71 -32.50 10.72
C LYS A 234 -2.76 -33.90 10.07
N ARG A 235 -3.87 -34.27 9.42
CA ARG A 235 -4.02 -35.55 8.70
C ARG A 235 -3.30 -35.57 7.35
N ARG A 236 -3.07 -34.40 6.73
CA ARG A 236 -2.37 -34.28 5.44
C ARG A 236 -0.84 -34.26 5.60
N TYR A 237 -0.33 -33.86 6.77
CA TYR A 237 1.11 -33.87 7.10
C TYR A 237 1.36 -34.40 8.52
N PRO A 238 1.55 -35.72 8.70
CA PRO A 238 1.90 -36.28 10.00
C PRO A 238 3.31 -35.85 10.44
N PRO A 239 3.62 -35.83 11.75
CA PRO A 239 4.85 -35.23 12.30
C PRO A 239 6.18 -35.87 11.88
N ASP A 240 6.17 -36.98 11.13
CA ASP A 240 7.34 -37.82 10.88
C ASP A 240 7.99 -37.64 9.50
N SER A 241 7.63 -36.62 8.71
CA SER A 241 8.05 -36.50 7.30
C SER A 241 9.26 -35.59 7.00
N TYR A 242 10.14 -35.30 7.96
CA TYR A 242 11.41 -34.59 7.69
C TYR A 242 12.66 -35.35 8.18
N PRO A 243 13.71 -35.46 7.35
CA PRO A 243 14.95 -36.09 7.74
C PRO A 243 15.74 -35.21 8.71
N THR A 244 16.18 -35.81 9.81
CA THR A 244 16.97 -35.23 10.89
C THR A 244 18.38 -34.88 10.44
N THR A 245 18.77 -33.61 10.61
CA THR A 245 20.18 -33.22 10.78
C THR A 245 20.34 -32.53 12.13
N GLU A 246 21.11 -33.15 13.01
CA GLU A 246 21.46 -32.66 14.35
C GLU A 246 22.42 -31.45 14.30
N ALA A 247 22.19 -30.47 15.19
CA ALA A 247 23.14 -29.87 16.15
C ALA A 247 22.66 -28.46 16.60
N PRO A 248 23.18 -27.88 17.70
CA PRO A 248 23.23 -28.40 19.05
C PRO A 248 22.53 -27.47 20.07
N SER A 249 22.26 -28.02 21.26
CA SER A 249 21.74 -27.35 22.46
C SER A 249 22.43 -26.02 22.81
N SER A 250 21.67 -24.94 22.89
CA SER A 250 21.97 -23.82 23.79
C SER A 250 20.71 -23.44 24.59
N LYS A 251 20.83 -23.56 25.92
CA LYS A 251 19.80 -23.14 26.87
C LYS A 251 19.86 -21.61 26.99
N LEU A 252 18.81 -20.92 26.55
CA LEU A 252 18.50 -19.55 26.95
C LEU A 252 17.11 -19.53 27.59
N PRO A 253 16.90 -18.80 28.70
CA PRO A 253 15.63 -18.77 29.42
C PRO A 253 14.54 -18.01 28.64
N PRO A 254 13.25 -18.23 28.95
CA PRO A 254 12.14 -17.66 28.20
C PRO A 254 12.09 -16.13 28.37
N PHE A 255 12.22 -15.40 27.27
CA PHE A 255 11.92 -13.98 27.21
C PHE A 255 10.40 -13.77 27.27
N LEU A 256 9.97 -12.93 28.21
CA LEU A 256 8.62 -12.41 28.32
C LEU A 256 8.26 -11.64 27.04
N MET A 257 7.16 -12.04 26.41
CA MET A 257 6.57 -11.33 25.28
C MET A 257 6.09 -9.95 25.74
N ALA A 258 6.81 -8.90 25.36
CA ALA A 258 6.32 -7.53 25.42
C ALA A 258 5.26 -7.38 24.32
N SER A 259 4.01 -7.60 24.68
CA SER A 259 2.86 -7.16 23.89
C SER A 259 2.79 -5.63 23.96
N HIS A 260 2.63 -4.98 22.81
CA HIS A 260 2.30 -3.55 22.57
C HIS A 260 3.49 -2.67 22.16
N ILE A 261 3.70 -2.53 20.84
CA ILE A 261 4.38 -1.36 20.25
C ILE A 261 3.33 -0.24 20.13
N PRO A 262 3.42 0.89 20.88
CA PRO A 262 2.44 1.96 20.80
C PRO A 262 2.55 2.77 19.50
N ASN A 263 1.42 3.32 19.03
CA ASN A 263 1.30 4.43 18.07
C ASN A 263 1.28 4.18 16.55
N LEU A 264 0.42 3.25 16.11
CA LEU A 264 -0.36 3.50 14.88
C LEU A 264 -1.71 4.19 15.12
N ASN A 265 -2.07 4.50 16.38
CA ASN A 265 -3.40 5.00 16.76
C ASN A 265 -3.52 6.48 17.20
N THR A 266 -2.45 7.27 17.27
CA THR A 266 -2.54 8.68 17.72
C THR A 266 -2.76 9.68 16.59
N LEU A 267 -3.91 9.62 15.90
CA LEU A 267 -4.38 10.71 15.01
C LEU A 267 -5.91 10.91 15.06
N ARG A 268 -6.57 10.49 16.15
CA ARG A 268 -7.96 10.87 16.45
C ARG A 268 -8.00 12.28 17.05
N ARG A 269 -8.00 13.33 16.22
CA ARG A 269 -8.74 14.59 16.44
C ARG A 269 -8.35 15.66 15.42
N GLY A 270 -9.30 16.03 14.56
CA GLY A 270 -9.25 17.30 13.85
C GLY A 270 -9.94 17.27 12.49
N ARG A 271 -11.26 17.50 12.45
CA ARG A 271 -11.86 18.16 11.28
C ARG A 271 -13.10 18.96 11.65
N GLY A 272 -12.90 20.29 11.65
CA GLY A 272 -13.95 21.29 11.76
C GLY A 272 -14.78 21.40 10.47
N ARG A 273 -15.99 21.91 10.65
CA ARG A 273 -16.99 22.21 9.61
C ARG A 273 -16.53 23.33 8.67
N GLY A 274 -16.80 23.18 7.37
CA GLY A 274 -16.71 24.26 6.37
C GLY A 274 -17.70 24.02 5.24
N ARG A 275 -18.48 25.05 4.92
CA ARG A 275 -19.61 25.12 3.96
C ARG A 275 -19.13 25.14 2.49
N GLY A 276 -20.05 24.84 1.57
CA GLY A 276 -19.76 24.55 0.16
C GLY A 276 -19.57 25.76 -0.75
N ILE A 277 -19.31 25.49 -2.04
CA ILE A 277 -19.75 26.24 -3.23
C ILE A 277 -19.47 25.40 -4.51
N SER A 278 -20.48 25.44 -5.39
CA SER A 278 -20.61 25.30 -6.85
C SER A 278 -19.75 24.36 -7.72
N ARG A 279 -20.49 23.74 -8.67
CA ARG A 279 -20.11 22.84 -9.76
C ARG A 279 -19.52 23.58 -10.97
N THR A 280 -18.53 22.95 -11.59
CA THR A 280 -18.18 23.01 -13.03
C THR A 280 -17.61 21.65 -13.46
N GLU A 281 -17.84 21.27 -14.71
CA GLU A 281 -17.75 19.91 -15.26
C GLU A 281 -16.34 19.37 -15.57
N GLU A 282 -16.21 18.06 -15.34
CA GLU A 282 -15.38 17.00 -15.95
C GLU A 282 -13.86 17.18 -16.19
N ALA A 283 -13.08 16.70 -15.21
CA ALA A 283 -11.92 15.82 -15.43
C ALA A 283 -11.97 14.70 -14.37
N GLY A 284 -11.67 13.46 -14.76
CA GLY A 284 -11.98 12.20 -14.06
C GLY A 284 -11.94 12.24 -12.53
N LEU A 285 -13.08 11.97 -11.89
CA LEU A 285 -13.18 11.84 -10.44
C LEU A 285 -12.24 10.71 -9.95
N PRO A 286 -11.33 10.98 -8.99
CA PRO A 286 -10.48 9.94 -8.42
C PRO A 286 -11.36 8.88 -7.77
N SER A 287 -11.01 7.61 -7.97
CA SER A 287 -11.64 6.54 -7.21
C SER A 287 -11.41 6.79 -5.71
N GLY A 288 -12.31 6.29 -4.84
CA GLY A 288 -12.12 6.42 -3.38
C GLY A 288 -10.77 5.88 -2.89
N LYS A 289 -10.18 4.94 -3.64
CA LYS A 289 -8.85 4.37 -3.41
C LYS A 289 -7.72 5.36 -3.73
N ASP A 290 -7.83 6.12 -4.82
CA ASP A 290 -6.82 7.11 -5.20
C ASP A 290 -6.74 8.25 -4.19
N ARG A 291 -7.88 8.67 -3.61
CA ARG A 291 -7.90 9.69 -2.54
C ARG A 291 -7.13 9.26 -1.28
N ILE A 292 -7.17 7.98 -0.94
CA ILE A 292 -6.43 7.44 0.22
C ILE A 292 -4.92 7.48 -0.08
N VAL A 293 -4.52 7.07 -1.28
CA VAL A 293 -3.12 7.13 -1.72
C VAL A 293 -2.62 8.58 -1.76
N GLN A 294 -3.38 9.51 -2.36
CA GLN A 294 -3.08 10.95 -2.38
C GLN A 294 -2.89 11.51 -0.96
N GLY A 295 -3.68 11.02 0.00
CA GLY A 295 -3.61 11.44 1.40
C GLY A 295 -2.35 11.00 2.15
N THR A 296 -1.61 9.99 1.66
CA THR A 296 -0.38 9.52 2.31
C THR A 296 0.75 10.56 2.29
N ASP A 297 0.71 11.51 1.35
CA ASP A 297 1.62 12.65 1.31
C ASP A 297 1.52 13.51 2.59
N ASN A 298 0.31 13.68 3.13
CA ASN A 298 0.12 14.44 4.38
C ASN A 298 0.80 13.74 5.57
N ASP A 299 0.79 12.41 5.62
CA ASP A 299 1.52 11.68 6.67
C ASP A 299 3.03 11.86 6.54
N ALA A 300 3.55 11.86 5.32
CA ALA A 300 4.96 12.07 5.02
C ALA A 300 5.40 13.50 5.37
N SER A 301 4.65 14.52 4.94
CA SER A 301 4.96 15.93 5.22
C SER A 301 4.93 16.25 6.72
N VAL A 302 3.92 15.74 7.45
CA VAL A 302 3.86 15.89 8.91
C VAL A 302 5.02 15.19 9.62
N SER A 303 5.41 13.99 9.17
CA SER A 303 6.56 13.27 9.77
C SER A 303 7.88 13.99 9.50
N ARG A 304 8.04 14.56 8.30
CA ARG A 304 9.18 15.41 7.96
C ARG A 304 9.22 16.66 8.82
N LEU A 305 8.10 17.38 8.96
CA LEU A 305 8.05 18.58 9.79
C LEU A 305 8.38 18.28 11.26
N SER A 306 7.86 17.19 11.82
CA SER A 306 8.22 16.73 13.17
C SER A 306 9.73 16.52 13.33
N ALA A 307 10.36 15.83 12.36
CA ALA A 307 11.81 15.61 12.38
C ALA A 307 12.60 16.92 12.28
N VAL A 308 12.11 17.90 11.51
CA VAL A 308 12.73 19.23 11.39
C VAL A 308 12.61 20.04 12.68
N GLU A 309 11.40 20.12 13.27
CA GLU A 309 11.14 20.87 14.50
C GLU A 309 11.95 20.34 15.69
N LEU A 310 12.26 19.05 15.69
CA LEU A 310 13.07 18.39 16.72
C LEU A 310 14.57 18.36 16.39
N GLY A 311 14.99 18.96 15.27
CA GLY A 311 16.41 19.10 14.91
C GLY A 311 17.06 17.86 14.29
N TYR A 312 16.28 16.85 13.88
CA TYR A 312 16.83 15.70 13.14
C TYR A 312 17.29 16.13 11.75
N LEU A 313 16.48 16.95 11.07
CA LEU A 313 16.69 17.41 9.70
C LEU A 313 16.78 18.93 9.64
N GLU A 314 17.68 19.43 8.80
CA GLU A 314 17.73 20.85 8.43
C GLU A 314 16.94 21.09 7.14
N ASP A 315 15.77 21.70 7.27
CA ASP A 315 14.91 21.98 6.13
C ASP A 315 14.00 23.20 6.38
N ALA A 316 14.40 24.35 5.83
CA ALA A 316 13.65 25.59 5.94
C ALA A 316 12.32 25.60 5.16
N TYR A 317 12.06 24.59 4.33
CA TYR A 317 10.92 24.55 3.41
C TYR A 317 9.79 23.63 3.89
N ALA A 318 10.10 22.65 4.77
CA ALA A 318 9.14 21.63 5.21
C ALA A 318 7.85 22.23 5.80
N ALA A 319 7.97 23.30 6.60
CA ALA A 319 6.82 23.98 7.20
C ALA A 319 5.90 24.61 6.14
N ALA A 320 6.45 25.12 5.04
CA ALA A 320 5.68 25.78 3.98
C ALA A 320 4.85 24.79 3.14
N LEU A 321 5.28 23.53 3.06
CA LEU A 321 4.58 22.46 2.32
C LEU A 321 3.73 21.55 3.22
N THR A 322 3.78 21.72 4.54
CA THR A 322 2.92 20.96 5.46
C THR A 322 1.57 21.70 5.65
N PRO A 323 0.41 21.01 5.56
CA PRO A 323 -0.88 21.67 5.73
C PRO A 323 -0.99 22.43 7.06
N ALA A 324 -1.51 23.66 7.00
CA ALA A 324 -1.67 24.51 8.18
C ALA A 324 -2.51 23.81 9.27
N GLY A 325 -1.98 23.78 10.49
CA GLY A 325 -2.63 23.13 11.64
C GLY A 325 -2.52 21.60 11.66
N ALA A 326 -1.81 20.98 10.71
CA ALA A 326 -1.53 19.53 10.73
C ALA A 326 -0.24 19.17 11.49
N ALA A 327 0.59 20.16 11.84
CA ALA A 327 1.83 19.96 12.58
C ALA A 327 1.58 19.17 13.87
N THR A 328 2.17 17.98 13.95
CA THR A 328 2.02 17.07 15.08
C THR A 328 3.34 16.37 15.31
N ARG A 329 3.85 16.43 16.55
CA ARG A 329 5.06 15.72 16.95
C ARG A 329 4.87 14.21 16.78
N ARG A 330 5.82 13.56 16.11
CA ARG A 330 5.91 12.09 15.97
C ARG A 330 6.80 11.51 17.06
N LEU A 331 6.64 10.21 17.31
CA LEU A 331 7.49 9.47 18.23
C LEU A 331 8.97 9.44 17.76
N PRO A 332 9.94 9.31 18.69
CA PRO A 332 11.36 9.20 18.36
C PRO A 332 11.67 8.13 17.31
N ILE A 333 11.01 6.97 17.37
CA ILE A 333 11.17 5.88 16.40
C ILE A 333 10.83 6.33 14.96
N ILE A 334 9.81 7.16 14.79
CA ILE A 334 9.37 7.70 13.49
C ILE A 334 10.30 8.82 13.03
N ASN A 335 10.75 9.70 13.93
CA ASN A 335 11.68 10.78 13.59
C ASN A 335 13.04 10.20 13.14
N ARG A 336 13.57 9.19 13.85
CA ARG A 336 14.80 8.48 13.47
C ARG A 336 14.65 7.76 12.13
N GLY A 337 13.52 7.10 11.89
CA GLY A 337 13.22 6.50 10.58
C GLY A 337 13.17 7.54 9.46
N THR A 338 12.52 8.69 9.70
CA THR A 338 12.43 9.80 8.74
C THR A 338 13.81 10.40 8.44
N TYR A 339 14.64 10.54 9.46
CA TYR A 339 16.04 10.96 9.31
C TYR A 339 16.83 9.98 8.43
N ALA A 340 16.84 8.69 8.78
CA ALA A 340 17.63 7.68 8.07
C ALA A 340 17.20 7.55 6.60
N ARG A 341 15.88 7.54 6.34
CA ARG A 341 15.29 7.61 5.00
C ARG A 341 15.81 8.82 4.21
N THR A 342 15.69 10.02 4.77
CA THR A 342 16.04 11.27 4.09
C THR A 342 17.54 11.32 3.79
N THR A 343 18.37 11.08 4.80
CA THR A 343 19.83 11.17 4.68
C THR A 343 20.38 10.18 3.66
N ALA A 344 19.84 8.96 3.60
CA ALA A 344 20.35 7.95 2.69
C ALA A 344 19.97 8.22 1.21
N ILE A 345 18.76 8.73 0.94
CA ILE A 345 18.38 9.20 -0.40
C ILE A 345 19.22 10.41 -0.80
N ASP A 346 19.40 11.37 0.12
CA ASP A 346 20.20 12.57 -0.13
C ASP A 346 21.68 12.24 -0.40
N GLN A 347 22.25 11.21 0.24
CA GLN A 347 23.59 10.71 -0.08
C GLN A 347 23.68 10.16 -1.51
N LEU A 348 22.69 9.38 -1.97
CA LEU A 348 22.65 8.85 -3.33
C LEU A 348 22.49 9.98 -4.37
N VAL A 349 21.59 10.93 -4.11
CA VAL A 349 21.39 12.12 -4.94
C VAL A 349 22.66 12.97 -5.02
N THR A 350 23.32 13.22 -3.88
CA THR A 350 24.56 14.01 -3.82
C THR A 350 25.68 13.34 -4.61
N ARG A 351 25.82 12.01 -4.52
CA ARG A 351 26.82 11.27 -5.30
C ARG A 351 26.51 11.23 -6.79
N PHE A 352 25.23 11.14 -7.17
CA PHE A 352 24.81 11.26 -8.56
C PHE A 352 25.16 12.66 -9.11
N LEU A 353 24.84 13.73 -8.38
CA LEU A 353 25.16 15.09 -8.80
C LEU A 353 26.69 15.31 -8.87
N GLY A 354 27.43 14.80 -7.87
CA GLY A 354 28.89 14.82 -7.79
C GLY A 354 29.46 16.25 -7.62
N PRO A 355 30.77 16.39 -7.33
CA PRO A 355 31.42 17.69 -7.32
C PRO A 355 31.57 18.22 -8.75
N SER A 356 31.32 19.52 -8.94
CA SER A 356 31.61 20.24 -10.19
C SER A 356 33.11 20.16 -10.48
N SER A 357 33.49 19.23 -11.36
CA SER A 357 34.88 18.97 -11.73
C SER A 357 35.09 19.39 -13.18
N PRO A 358 36.31 19.78 -13.62
CA PRO A 358 36.57 20.12 -15.01
C PRO A 358 36.26 18.99 -16.01
N GLY A 359 36.15 17.73 -15.55
CA GLY A 359 35.74 16.57 -16.35
C GLY A 359 34.29 16.08 -16.11
N ASN A 360 33.51 16.76 -15.26
CA ASN A 360 32.11 16.43 -14.94
C ASN A 360 31.26 17.69 -15.15
N ILE A 361 31.16 18.10 -16.42
CA ILE A 361 30.58 19.38 -16.87
C ILE A 361 29.14 19.21 -17.38
N HIS A 362 28.56 18.02 -17.24
CA HIS A 362 27.28 17.70 -17.86
C HIS A 362 26.14 18.03 -16.91
N LYS A 363 25.22 18.90 -17.37
CA LYS A 363 23.91 19.12 -16.77
C LYS A 363 23.25 17.77 -16.47
N LYS A 364 22.69 17.62 -15.28
CA LYS A 364 22.02 16.38 -14.84
C LYS A 364 20.53 16.58 -14.71
N GLN A 365 19.79 15.48 -14.74
CA GLN A 365 18.34 15.51 -14.62
C GLN A 365 17.88 14.62 -13.47
N ILE A 366 16.93 15.10 -12.68
CA ILE A 366 16.25 14.31 -11.65
C ILE A 366 14.76 14.30 -11.94
N ILE A 367 14.13 13.13 -11.87
CA ILE A 367 12.69 12.94 -12.00
C ILE A 367 12.18 12.21 -10.76
N SER A 368 11.44 12.92 -9.91
CA SER A 368 10.82 12.38 -8.71
C SER A 368 9.39 11.93 -9.00
N LEU A 369 9.14 10.63 -8.83
CA LEU A 369 7.87 9.95 -9.07
C LEU A 369 7.05 9.93 -7.77
N GLY A 370 5.85 10.51 -7.80
CA GLY A 370 5.02 10.70 -6.60
C GLY A 370 5.72 11.60 -5.60
N ALA A 371 6.15 12.79 -6.06
CA ALA A 371 6.99 13.68 -5.25
C ALA A 371 6.26 14.28 -4.04
N GLY A 372 4.92 14.36 -4.07
CA GLY A 372 4.12 14.96 -3.02
C GLY A 372 4.71 16.30 -2.54
N SER A 373 4.84 16.43 -1.23
CA SER A 373 5.34 17.59 -0.51
C SER A 373 6.86 17.58 -0.30
N ASP A 374 7.62 16.81 -1.09
CA ASP A 374 9.09 16.76 -1.03
C ASP A 374 9.72 18.15 -1.23
N THR A 375 10.75 18.46 -0.44
CA THR A 375 11.42 19.77 -0.40
C THR A 375 12.84 19.75 -0.98
N ARG A 376 13.35 18.60 -1.43
CA ARG A 376 14.73 18.39 -1.87
C ARG A 376 15.14 19.37 -2.95
N VAL A 377 14.26 19.65 -3.92
CA VAL A 377 14.54 20.61 -4.98
C VAL A 377 14.87 22.00 -4.43
N PHE A 378 14.15 22.49 -3.42
CA PHE A 378 14.40 23.82 -2.83
C PHE A 378 15.73 23.86 -2.08
N ARG A 379 16.07 22.76 -1.39
CA ARG A 379 17.38 22.59 -0.72
C ARG A 379 18.52 22.56 -1.71
N LEU A 380 18.36 21.86 -2.84
CA LEU A 380 19.35 21.80 -3.91
C LEU A 380 19.54 23.16 -4.60
N LEU A 381 18.45 23.85 -4.94
CA LEU A 381 18.49 25.16 -5.59
C LEU A 381 19.13 26.23 -4.70
N SER A 382 18.95 26.13 -3.38
CA SER A 382 19.49 27.10 -2.40
C SER A 382 20.86 26.70 -1.85
N SER A 383 21.49 25.64 -2.38
CA SER A 383 22.84 25.24 -2.01
C SER A 383 23.86 26.33 -2.37
N ARG A 384 24.94 26.46 -1.59
CA ARG A 384 26.05 27.40 -1.90
C ARG A 384 26.77 27.03 -3.19
N GLN A 385 26.75 25.76 -3.55
CA GLN A 385 27.29 25.22 -4.80
C GLN A 385 26.14 24.48 -5.49
N THR A 386 25.22 25.23 -6.11
CA THR A 386 24.12 24.64 -6.86
C THR A 386 24.68 23.86 -8.05
N PRO A 387 24.47 22.54 -8.13
CA PRO A 387 24.89 21.76 -9.29
C PRO A 387 24.11 22.21 -10.54
N ASP A 388 24.64 21.99 -11.73
CA ASP A 388 23.88 22.22 -12.96
C ASP A 388 22.89 21.06 -13.16
N PHE A 389 21.63 21.29 -12.81
CA PHE A 389 20.58 20.29 -12.94
C PHE A 389 19.23 20.88 -13.40
N VAL A 390 18.39 19.99 -13.92
CA VAL A 390 16.95 20.20 -14.09
C VAL A 390 16.18 19.16 -13.27
N TYR A 391 15.16 19.60 -12.54
CA TYR A 391 14.39 18.75 -11.63
C TYR A 391 12.93 18.68 -12.07
N HIS A 392 12.40 17.46 -12.14
CA HIS A 392 11.02 17.19 -12.51
C HIS A 392 10.32 16.46 -11.36
N GLU A 393 9.13 16.90 -11.03
CA GLU A 393 8.25 16.21 -10.08
C GLU A 393 6.97 15.79 -10.78
N LEU A 394 6.60 14.52 -10.62
CA LEU A 394 5.36 13.96 -11.15
C LEU A 394 4.49 13.55 -9.97
N ASP A 395 3.24 13.98 -9.96
CA ASP A 395 2.23 13.54 -8.99
C ASP A 395 0.82 13.72 -9.56
N PHE A 396 -0.20 13.25 -8.86
CA PHE A 396 -1.59 13.55 -9.18
C PHE A 396 -1.82 15.06 -9.23
N ALA A 397 -2.67 15.51 -10.16
CA ALA A 397 -3.03 16.92 -10.33
C ALA A 397 -3.50 17.60 -9.02
N VAL A 398 -4.16 16.85 -8.13
CA VAL A 398 -4.59 17.36 -6.81
C VAL A 398 -3.37 17.73 -5.95
N ASN A 399 -2.38 16.83 -5.87
CA ASN A 399 -1.18 17.02 -5.07
C ASN A 399 -0.27 18.11 -5.66
N THR A 400 -0.10 18.13 -6.99
CA THR A 400 0.69 19.17 -7.66
C THR A 400 0.05 20.55 -7.52
N ALA A 401 -1.27 20.67 -7.67
CA ALA A 401 -1.98 21.93 -7.46
C ALA A 401 -1.84 22.45 -6.03
N ASP A 402 -1.88 21.57 -5.03
CA ASP A 402 -1.68 21.94 -3.63
C ASP A 402 -0.25 22.43 -3.37
N LYS A 403 0.76 21.74 -3.91
CA LYS A 403 2.17 22.17 -3.83
C LYS A 403 2.40 23.51 -4.53
N ILE A 404 1.86 23.71 -5.73
CA ILE A 404 1.97 24.97 -6.48
C ILE A 404 1.29 26.11 -5.71
N ARG A 405 0.14 25.85 -5.07
CA ARG A 405 -0.52 26.85 -4.22
C ARG A 405 0.37 27.25 -3.05
N ALA A 406 1.05 26.30 -2.41
CA ALA A 406 2.00 26.58 -1.34
C ALA A 406 3.23 27.37 -1.83
N ILE A 407 3.80 27.00 -2.98
CA ILE A 407 4.90 27.74 -3.63
C ILE A 407 4.48 29.19 -3.88
N ARG A 408 3.26 29.42 -4.38
CA ARG A 408 2.75 30.76 -4.68
C ARG A 408 2.42 31.58 -3.44
N SER A 409 2.19 30.96 -2.29
CA SER A 409 1.83 31.67 -1.05
C SER A 409 3.00 31.89 -0.09
N ALA A 410 4.05 31.07 -0.16
CA ALA A 410 5.17 31.09 0.78
C ALA A 410 6.42 31.81 0.21
N PRO A 411 6.84 32.96 0.78
CA PRO A 411 8.01 33.70 0.30
C PRO A 411 9.31 32.89 0.27
N VAL A 412 9.48 31.95 1.21
CA VAL A 412 10.68 31.08 1.29
C VAL A 412 10.81 30.16 0.07
N LEU A 413 9.69 29.66 -0.46
CA LEU A 413 9.67 28.82 -1.67
C LEU A 413 9.87 29.66 -2.93
N GLN A 414 9.23 30.83 -3.01
CA GLN A 414 9.42 31.78 -4.11
C GLN A 414 10.87 32.24 -4.24
N HIS A 415 11.51 32.54 -3.10
CA HIS A 415 12.91 32.94 -3.06
C HIS A 415 13.83 31.81 -3.56
N ALA A 416 13.59 30.56 -3.12
CA ALA A 416 14.37 29.40 -3.59
C ALA A 416 14.23 29.16 -5.10
N LEU A 417 13.11 29.56 -5.71
CA LEU A 417 12.88 29.50 -7.16
C LEU A 417 13.33 30.76 -7.92
N GLY A 418 13.92 31.76 -7.25
CA GLY A 418 14.33 33.01 -7.88
C GLY A 418 13.16 33.89 -8.38
N MET A 419 11.93 33.68 -7.88
CA MET A 419 10.75 34.43 -8.33
C MET A 419 10.74 35.89 -7.88
N ASN A 420 11.53 36.22 -6.84
CA ASN A 420 11.53 37.53 -6.19
C ASN A 420 12.75 38.39 -6.54
N SER A 421 13.61 37.95 -7.48
CA SER A 421 14.76 38.76 -7.92
C SER A 421 14.26 39.92 -8.79
N SER A 422 14.35 41.14 -8.24
CA SER A 422 14.07 42.42 -8.91
C SER A 422 15.03 42.77 -10.04
N GLU A 423 15.85 41.83 -10.52
CA GLU A 423 16.77 42.06 -11.62
C GLU A 423 16.00 42.01 -12.94
N VAL A 424 15.83 43.20 -13.51
CA VAL A 424 15.33 43.44 -14.86
C VAL A 424 16.35 42.88 -15.86
N SER A 425 16.40 41.56 -16.06
CA SER A 425 17.03 40.98 -17.24
C SER A 425 15.96 40.85 -18.33
N SER A 426 16.08 41.64 -19.40
CA SER A 426 15.15 41.71 -20.53
C SER A 426 15.07 40.44 -21.40
N GLU A 427 15.42 39.27 -20.88
CA GLU A 427 15.35 38.00 -21.60
C GLU A 427 14.14 37.20 -21.11
N LYS A 428 13.30 36.74 -22.04
CA LYS A 428 12.10 35.92 -21.79
C LYS A 428 12.37 34.57 -21.09
N ASN A 429 13.61 34.27 -20.71
CA ASN A 429 14.10 32.94 -20.39
C ASN A 429 14.13 32.57 -18.89
N THR A 430 13.77 33.46 -17.97
CA THR A 430 13.85 33.23 -16.51
C THR A 430 12.50 33.10 -15.80
N ARG A 431 11.38 33.12 -16.54
CA ARG A 431 10.05 33.24 -15.93
C ARG A 431 9.49 31.89 -15.50
N VAL A 432 9.19 31.75 -14.20
CA VAL A 432 8.31 30.69 -13.70
C VAL A 432 6.92 30.84 -14.31
N THR A 433 6.42 29.80 -14.96
CA THR A 433 5.07 29.74 -15.52
C THR A 433 4.25 28.68 -14.77
N VAL A 434 2.95 28.92 -14.67
CA VAL A 434 1.98 28.01 -14.03
C VAL A 434 0.85 27.80 -15.03
N SER A 435 0.37 26.56 -15.17
CA SER A 435 -0.76 26.24 -16.05
C SER A 435 -2.02 27.02 -15.65
N GLU A 436 -2.95 27.17 -16.58
CA GLU A 436 -4.24 27.82 -16.31
C GLU A 436 -5.04 27.08 -15.22
N ALA A 437 -4.94 25.74 -15.19
CA ALA A 437 -5.51 24.89 -14.15
C ALA A 437 -4.80 25.00 -12.79
N GLY A 438 -3.59 25.56 -12.74
CA GLY A 438 -2.84 25.76 -11.51
C GLY A 438 -2.15 24.52 -10.96
N ASP A 439 -2.04 23.46 -11.77
CA ASP A 439 -1.58 22.11 -11.42
C ASP A 439 -0.24 21.72 -12.08
N ALA A 440 0.29 22.54 -13.01
CA ALA A 440 1.62 22.41 -13.58
C ALA A 440 2.43 23.69 -13.37
N LEU A 441 3.73 23.54 -13.15
CA LEU A 441 4.67 24.65 -12.98
C LEU A 441 5.94 24.38 -13.77
N HIS A 442 6.47 25.39 -14.45
CA HIS A 442 7.70 25.28 -15.23
C HIS A 442 8.62 26.48 -15.04
N SER A 443 9.89 26.22 -14.80
CA SER A 443 11.00 27.17 -14.77
C SER A 443 12.21 26.57 -15.52
N PRO A 444 13.32 27.31 -15.72
CA PRO A 444 14.51 26.77 -16.38
C PRO A 444 15.14 25.55 -15.70
N SER A 445 14.94 25.38 -14.39
CA SER A 445 15.59 24.32 -13.58
C SER A 445 14.60 23.45 -12.80
N TYR A 446 13.30 23.76 -12.81
CA TYR A 446 12.29 23.02 -12.05
C TYR A 446 10.95 22.92 -12.77
N HIS A 447 10.41 21.72 -12.84
CA HIS A 447 9.12 21.41 -13.44
C HIS A 447 8.27 20.53 -12.52
N ILE A 448 6.98 20.86 -12.39
CA ILE A 448 5.95 20.05 -11.72
C ILE A 448 4.93 19.63 -12.78
N HIS A 449 4.68 18.32 -12.88
CA HIS A 449 3.82 17.71 -13.90
C HIS A 449 2.61 17.02 -13.23
N PRO A 450 1.36 17.44 -13.54
CA PRO A 450 0.15 16.81 -13.02
C PRO A 450 -0.15 15.49 -13.77
N VAL A 451 0.57 14.44 -13.43
CA VAL A 451 0.55 13.16 -14.15
C VAL A 451 0.17 12.01 -13.22
N ASP A 452 -0.91 11.31 -13.56
CA ASP A 452 -1.13 9.96 -13.06
C ASP A 452 -0.11 9.03 -13.71
N LEU A 453 0.84 8.52 -12.94
CA LEU A 453 1.92 7.66 -13.44
C LEU A 453 1.40 6.47 -14.27
N ARG A 454 0.23 5.93 -13.94
CA ARG A 454 -0.40 4.80 -14.66
C ARG A 454 -0.70 5.14 -16.12
N SER A 455 -0.90 6.41 -16.44
CA SER A 455 -1.19 6.88 -17.80
C SER A 455 0.06 6.96 -18.70
N LEU A 456 1.27 6.97 -18.13
CA LEU A 456 2.52 7.08 -18.89
C LEU A 456 2.71 5.88 -19.84
N SER A 457 2.31 4.69 -19.41
CA SER A 457 2.50 3.46 -20.17
C SER A 457 1.73 3.45 -21.50
N THR A 458 0.53 4.05 -21.52
CA THR A 458 -0.34 4.16 -22.69
C THR A 458 -0.17 5.45 -23.47
N CYS A 459 0.71 6.36 -23.01
CA CYS A 459 0.94 7.64 -23.68
C CYS A 459 1.53 7.45 -25.08
N SER A 460 0.92 8.06 -26.11
CA SER A 460 1.39 7.97 -27.49
C SER A 460 2.61 8.86 -27.79
N ASP A 461 2.76 9.97 -27.06
CA ASP A 461 3.87 10.92 -27.20
C ASP A 461 4.63 11.08 -25.87
N PRO A 462 5.63 10.22 -25.60
CA PRO A 462 6.45 10.31 -24.39
C PRO A 462 7.14 11.67 -24.18
N ALA A 463 7.54 12.34 -25.27
CA ALA A 463 8.24 13.61 -25.18
C ALA A 463 7.28 14.76 -24.84
N GLY A 464 6.07 14.75 -25.42
CA GLY A 464 5.01 15.69 -25.09
C GLY A 464 4.41 15.49 -23.70
N ALA A 465 4.44 14.26 -23.17
CA ALA A 465 3.91 13.95 -21.85
C ALA A 465 4.62 14.66 -20.69
N LEU A 466 5.93 14.93 -20.85
CA LEU A 466 6.79 15.51 -19.82
C LEU A 466 7.59 16.69 -20.40
N PRO A 467 6.96 17.86 -20.63
CA PRO A 467 7.61 18.99 -21.26
C PRO A 467 8.83 19.47 -20.44
N GLY A 468 9.92 19.78 -21.15
CA GLY A 468 11.18 20.20 -20.54
C GLY A 468 12.10 19.05 -20.13
N VAL A 469 11.65 17.78 -20.16
CA VAL A 469 12.56 16.64 -19.94
C VAL A 469 13.54 16.54 -21.12
N GLU A 470 14.83 16.60 -20.79
CA GLU A 470 15.92 16.51 -21.75
C GLU A 470 16.39 15.05 -21.86
N ARG A 471 16.10 14.43 -23.01
CA ARG A 471 16.35 12.99 -23.23
C ARG A 471 17.81 12.59 -23.33
N GLY A 472 18.72 13.53 -23.57
CA GLY A 472 20.16 13.27 -23.68
C GLY A 472 20.94 13.38 -22.38
N LEU A 473 20.33 13.85 -21.29
CA LEU A 473 21.03 14.07 -20.03
C LEU A 473 21.08 12.80 -19.18
N PRO A 474 22.17 12.57 -18.44
CA PRO A 474 22.18 11.60 -17.36
C PRO A 474 21.02 11.88 -16.41
N THR A 475 20.16 10.88 -16.23
CA THR A 475 18.88 11.05 -15.52
C THR A 475 18.78 10.13 -14.32
N LEU A 476 18.41 10.70 -13.17
CA LEU A 476 18.08 9.96 -11.96
C LEU A 476 16.56 9.96 -11.73
N LEU A 477 15.97 8.78 -11.64
CA LEU A 477 14.60 8.58 -11.17
C LEU A 477 14.59 8.35 -9.66
N ILE A 478 13.61 8.91 -8.96
CA ILE A 478 13.39 8.67 -7.53
C ILE A 478 11.95 8.20 -7.34
N SER A 479 11.76 7.07 -6.66
CA SER A 479 10.46 6.67 -6.12
C SER A 479 10.59 6.45 -4.62
N GLU A 480 10.07 7.39 -3.85
CA GLU A 480 10.19 7.41 -2.41
C GLU A 480 8.84 7.07 -1.77
N CYS A 481 8.58 5.78 -1.52
CA CYS A 481 7.27 5.24 -1.14
C CYS A 481 6.16 5.61 -2.13
N CYS A 482 6.42 5.55 -3.45
CA CYS A 482 5.40 5.86 -4.47
C CYS A 482 4.97 4.61 -5.26
N LEU A 483 5.89 3.93 -5.94
CA LEU A 483 5.54 2.80 -6.81
C LEU A 483 4.88 1.64 -6.04
N VAL A 484 5.15 1.53 -4.73
CA VAL A 484 4.53 0.55 -3.84
C VAL A 484 2.99 0.57 -3.81
N TYR A 485 2.35 1.69 -4.15
CA TYR A 485 0.88 1.80 -4.19
C TYR A 485 0.26 1.28 -5.50
N LEU A 486 1.06 1.03 -6.52
CA LEU A 486 0.64 0.52 -7.82
C LEU A 486 0.67 -1.01 -7.84
N SER A 487 -0.16 -1.65 -8.67
CA SER A 487 0.00 -3.08 -8.90
C SER A 487 1.40 -3.36 -9.49
N PRO A 488 1.96 -4.58 -9.32
CA PRO A 488 3.26 -4.92 -9.89
C PRO A 488 3.39 -4.60 -11.37
N ILE A 489 2.34 -4.90 -12.16
CA ILE A 489 2.28 -4.63 -13.60
C ILE A 489 2.32 -3.12 -13.87
N GLU A 490 1.51 -2.32 -13.17
CA GLU A 490 1.51 -0.87 -13.34
C GLU A 490 2.89 -0.26 -12.97
N ALA A 491 3.48 -0.70 -11.86
CA ALA A 491 4.80 -0.21 -11.43
C ALA A 491 5.90 -0.57 -12.44
N GLU A 492 5.89 -1.78 -12.99
CA GLU A 492 6.79 -2.23 -14.05
C GLU A 492 6.60 -1.40 -15.32
N GLN A 493 5.35 -1.12 -15.70
CA GLN A 493 5.03 -0.31 -16.88
C GLN A 493 5.48 1.16 -16.73
N VAL A 494 5.39 1.74 -15.52
CA VAL A 494 5.91 3.08 -15.24
C VAL A 494 7.43 3.13 -15.42
N VAL A 495 8.16 2.15 -14.87
CA VAL A 495 9.62 2.10 -15.02
C VAL A 495 10.00 1.83 -16.48
N ALA A 496 9.30 0.92 -17.16
CA ALA A 496 9.49 0.61 -18.58
C ALA A 496 9.24 1.83 -19.48
N PHE A 497 8.30 2.72 -19.15
CA PHE A 497 8.13 3.98 -19.87
C PHE A 497 9.44 4.79 -19.90
N PHE A 498 10.12 4.93 -18.77
CA PHE A 498 11.39 5.66 -18.73
C PHE A 498 12.52 4.89 -19.40
N THR A 499 12.67 3.60 -19.10
CA THR A 499 13.83 2.80 -19.54
C THR A 499 13.75 2.40 -21.01
N GLN A 500 12.54 2.20 -21.56
CA GLN A 500 12.32 1.66 -22.90
C GLN A 500 11.65 2.64 -23.89
N ARG A 501 10.98 3.70 -23.42
CA ARG A 501 10.27 4.65 -24.30
C ARG A 501 10.87 6.05 -24.27
N LEU A 502 10.99 6.66 -23.09
CA LEU A 502 11.43 8.05 -22.97
C LEU A 502 12.95 8.19 -23.17
N PHE A 503 13.72 7.34 -22.49
CA PHE A 503 15.18 7.25 -22.60
C PHE A 503 15.59 5.97 -23.34
N ALA A 504 14.79 5.56 -24.33
CA ALA A 504 15.08 4.37 -25.13
C ALA A 504 16.46 4.46 -25.80
N HIS A 505 17.03 3.29 -26.11
CA HIS A 505 18.20 3.15 -26.98
C HIS A 505 18.00 3.94 -28.28
N GLY A 506 19.00 4.76 -28.62
CA GLY A 506 18.91 5.79 -29.67
C GLY A 506 18.14 5.38 -30.93
N SER A 507 17.25 6.27 -31.36
CA SER A 507 16.81 6.36 -32.76
C SER A 507 18.06 6.40 -33.65
N PRO A 508 18.15 5.61 -34.74
CA PRO A 508 19.33 5.62 -35.59
C PRO A 508 19.58 7.03 -36.11
N VAL A 509 20.73 7.62 -35.74
CA VAL A 509 21.22 8.81 -36.40
C VAL A 509 21.60 8.38 -37.82
N LEU A 510 20.86 8.83 -38.82
CA LEU A 510 21.25 8.67 -40.23
C LEU A 510 22.51 9.51 -40.49
N GLY A 511 23.67 8.94 -40.17
CA GLY A 511 24.95 9.45 -40.63
C GLY A 511 25.03 9.28 -42.14
N HIS A 512 25.08 10.40 -42.86
CA HIS A 512 25.54 10.40 -44.25
C HIS A 512 27.05 10.15 -44.24
N GLY A 513 27.46 8.89 -44.39
CA GLY A 513 28.88 8.53 -44.45
C GLY A 513 29.07 7.04 -44.67
N ASP A 514 29.66 6.72 -45.82
CA ASP A 514 29.91 5.37 -46.33
C ASP A 514 31.06 4.70 -45.53
N SER A 515 30.76 4.22 -44.32
CA SER A 515 31.65 3.32 -43.57
C SER A 515 30.85 2.51 -42.56
N LEU A 516 30.96 1.17 -42.64
CA LEU A 516 30.43 0.21 -41.69
C LEU A 516 31.11 0.38 -40.32
N GLN A 517 30.65 1.35 -39.55
CA GLN A 517 30.95 1.48 -38.12
C GLN A 517 29.82 0.78 -37.37
N GLU A 518 30.17 -0.17 -36.50
CA GLU A 518 29.22 -0.83 -35.60
C GLU A 518 28.30 0.23 -34.99
N ALA A 519 26.99 0.07 -35.18
CA ALA A 519 26.01 1.04 -34.72
C ALA A 519 26.12 1.19 -33.20
N GLN A 520 26.83 2.23 -32.76
CA GLN A 520 27.05 2.52 -31.35
C GLN A 520 25.71 2.96 -30.79
N VAL A 521 25.06 2.05 -30.05
CA VAL A 521 23.74 2.29 -29.47
C VAL A 521 23.90 3.37 -28.41
N ASP A 522 23.43 4.58 -28.70
CA ASP A 522 23.56 5.70 -27.77
C ASP A 522 22.57 5.50 -26.60
N VAL A 523 23.05 4.87 -25.52
CA VAL A 523 22.28 4.59 -24.30
C VAL A 523 22.48 5.74 -23.34
N VAL A 524 21.40 6.43 -22.99
CA VAL A 524 21.47 7.54 -22.04
C VAL A 524 21.62 6.98 -20.62
N PRO A 525 22.58 7.45 -19.81
CA PRO A 525 22.72 7.01 -18.43
C PRO A 525 21.44 7.26 -17.64
N LEU A 526 20.94 6.21 -16.99
CA LEU A 526 19.69 6.23 -16.23
C LEU A 526 19.87 5.47 -14.92
N GLY A 527 19.51 6.12 -13.82
CA GLY A 527 19.51 5.53 -12.49
C GLY A 527 18.13 5.58 -11.87
N LEU A 528 17.86 4.69 -10.92
CA LEU A 528 16.64 4.69 -10.14
C LEU A 528 16.97 4.45 -8.67
N ILE A 529 16.34 5.22 -7.78
CA ILE A 529 16.33 5.00 -6.33
C ILE A 529 14.91 4.62 -5.93
N LEU A 530 14.76 3.54 -5.17
CA LEU A 530 13.53 3.11 -4.52
C LEU A 530 13.71 3.14 -3.01
N TYR A 531 12.79 3.78 -2.30
CA TYR A 531 12.59 3.59 -0.86
C TYR A 531 11.21 2.98 -0.64
N GLU A 532 11.14 1.72 -0.21
CA GLU A 532 9.87 1.01 -0.04
C GLU A 532 9.94 0.05 1.17
N PRO A 533 8.79 -0.34 1.75
CA PRO A 533 8.72 -1.42 2.72
C PRO A 533 9.15 -2.78 2.13
N ILE A 534 9.66 -3.67 2.98
CA ILE A 534 10.00 -5.08 2.69
C ILE A 534 9.59 -5.98 3.87
N ARG A 535 9.83 -7.28 3.74
CA ARG A 535 9.59 -8.33 4.75
C ARG A 535 8.13 -8.35 5.26
N PRO A 536 7.11 -8.45 4.39
CA PRO A 536 5.70 -8.41 4.80
C PRO A 536 5.27 -9.59 5.67
N ASN A 537 6.05 -10.66 5.69
CA ASN A 537 5.60 -11.97 6.14
C ASN A 537 6.03 -12.30 7.57
N ASP A 538 6.93 -11.55 8.20
CA ASP A 538 7.28 -11.78 9.60
C ASP A 538 6.27 -11.13 10.57
N ALA A 539 6.48 -11.26 11.88
CA ALA A 539 5.53 -10.73 12.87
C ALA A 539 5.35 -9.20 12.80
N PHE A 540 6.43 -8.47 12.54
CA PHE A 540 6.36 -7.01 12.39
C PHE A 540 5.77 -6.66 11.03
N GLY A 541 6.24 -7.29 9.95
CA GLY A 541 5.73 -7.08 8.60
C GLY A 541 4.22 -7.27 8.48
N ARG A 542 3.68 -8.34 9.08
CA ARG A 542 2.23 -8.60 9.08
C ARG A 542 1.46 -7.51 9.84
N THR A 543 2.01 -7.05 10.96
CA THR A 543 1.45 -5.93 11.74
C THR A 543 1.46 -4.63 10.94
N MET A 544 2.57 -4.31 10.27
CA MET A 544 2.71 -3.16 9.39
C MET A 544 1.67 -3.18 8.26
N VAL A 545 1.56 -4.32 7.55
CA VAL A 545 0.58 -4.50 6.46
C VAL A 545 -0.85 -4.37 6.98
N SER A 546 -1.18 -5.01 8.11
CA SER A 546 -2.50 -4.92 8.74
C SER A 546 -2.86 -3.48 9.11
N ASN A 547 -1.94 -2.76 9.75
CA ASN A 547 -2.17 -1.39 10.21
C ASN A 547 -2.34 -0.40 9.05
N LEU A 548 -1.62 -0.60 7.95
CA LEU A 548 -1.80 0.19 6.72
C LEU A 548 -3.13 -0.15 6.05
N ALA A 549 -3.48 -1.43 5.95
CA ALA A 549 -4.75 -1.87 5.38
C ALA A 549 -5.97 -1.33 6.15
N ALA A 550 -5.88 -1.23 7.49
CA ALA A 550 -6.90 -0.61 8.33
C ALA A 550 -7.15 0.88 8.00
N ARG A 551 -6.15 1.55 7.40
CA ARG A 551 -6.25 2.94 6.90
C ARG A 551 -6.63 3.01 5.42
N GLY A 552 -6.96 1.87 4.80
CA GLY A 552 -7.24 1.74 3.38
C GLY A 552 -6.00 1.82 2.48
N ILE A 553 -4.80 1.78 3.05
CA ILE A 553 -3.53 1.82 2.32
C ILE A 553 -3.12 0.39 1.99
N GLN A 554 -2.99 0.09 0.69
CA GLN A 554 -2.49 -1.19 0.21
C GLN A 554 -1.12 -1.01 -0.44
N LEU A 555 -0.14 -1.76 0.06
CA LEU A 555 1.20 -1.85 -0.51
C LEU A 555 1.23 -2.97 -1.55
N LYS A 556 0.80 -2.66 -2.77
CA LYS A 556 0.48 -3.64 -3.81
C LYS A 556 1.70 -4.32 -4.42
N THR A 557 2.86 -3.66 -4.45
CA THR A 557 4.11 -4.29 -4.95
C THR A 557 4.81 -5.12 -3.89
N LEU A 558 4.54 -4.88 -2.59
CA LEU A 558 5.21 -5.49 -1.46
C LEU A 558 5.18 -7.03 -1.47
N PRO A 559 4.09 -7.71 -1.85
CA PRO A 559 4.10 -9.17 -1.94
C PRO A 559 5.06 -9.72 -3.00
N ARG A 560 5.31 -8.98 -4.09
CA ARG A 560 6.22 -9.39 -5.17
C ARG A 560 7.67 -9.04 -4.84
N TYR A 561 7.92 -7.84 -4.35
CA TYR A 561 9.26 -7.33 -4.02
C TYR A 561 9.50 -7.36 -2.52
N ALA A 562 9.24 -8.53 -1.92
CA ALA A 562 9.17 -8.73 -0.47
C ALA A 562 10.52 -8.78 0.25
N SER A 563 11.63 -8.97 -0.48
CA SER A 563 12.98 -9.13 0.08
C SER A 563 13.97 -8.20 -0.59
N LEU A 564 15.14 -8.05 0.03
CA LEU A 564 16.27 -7.34 -0.57
C LEU A 564 16.65 -7.94 -1.94
N GLU A 565 16.68 -9.28 -2.07
CA GLU A 565 17.00 -9.93 -3.35
C GLU A 565 15.93 -9.69 -4.41
N ALA A 566 14.64 -9.74 -4.05
CA ALA A 566 13.57 -9.44 -4.99
C ALA A 566 13.65 -7.99 -5.52
N GLN A 567 14.11 -7.04 -4.70
CA GLN A 567 14.40 -5.69 -5.17
C GLN A 567 15.60 -5.68 -6.13
N ARG A 568 16.70 -6.43 -5.87
CA ARG A 568 17.82 -6.53 -6.83
C ARG A 568 17.39 -7.10 -8.18
N GLU A 569 16.56 -8.15 -8.17
CA GLU A 569 15.97 -8.74 -9.38
C GLU A 569 15.10 -7.74 -10.12
N ARG A 570 14.24 -6.98 -9.41
CA ARG A 570 13.42 -5.91 -9.99
C ARG A 570 14.25 -4.92 -10.81
N PHE A 571 15.40 -4.47 -10.31
CA PHE A 571 16.28 -3.56 -11.06
C PHE A 571 16.85 -4.20 -12.33
N ARG A 572 17.32 -5.45 -12.21
CA ARG A 572 17.89 -6.20 -13.34
C ARG A 572 16.86 -6.37 -14.46
N ASP A 573 15.64 -6.78 -14.10
CA ASP A 573 14.54 -6.99 -15.04
C ASP A 573 14.06 -5.69 -15.71
N GLN A 574 14.26 -4.54 -15.05
CA GLN A 574 13.87 -3.23 -15.54
C GLN A 574 14.95 -2.52 -16.36
N GLY A 575 16.06 -3.19 -16.67
CA GLY A 575 17.09 -2.67 -17.58
C GLY A 575 18.21 -1.88 -16.90
N PHE A 576 18.36 -1.99 -15.58
CA PHE A 576 19.50 -1.42 -14.83
C PHE A 576 20.64 -2.44 -14.73
N GLY A 577 21.23 -2.76 -15.89
CA GLY A 577 22.18 -3.88 -16.01
C GLY A 577 23.63 -3.59 -15.64
N ASN A 578 24.05 -2.32 -15.51
CA ASN A 578 25.45 -2.00 -15.15
C ASN A 578 25.72 -2.10 -13.66
N GLY A 579 24.69 -2.06 -12.82
CA GLY A 579 24.80 -2.32 -11.39
C GLY A 579 23.52 -2.02 -10.63
N GLN A 580 23.38 -2.72 -9.52
CA GLN A 580 22.24 -2.65 -8.61
C GLN A 580 22.68 -3.06 -7.22
N ALA A 581 22.13 -2.38 -6.22
CA ALA A 581 22.43 -2.59 -4.82
C ALA A 581 21.22 -2.25 -3.96
N VAL A 582 21.23 -2.77 -2.73
CA VAL A 582 20.13 -2.61 -1.79
C VAL A 582 20.65 -2.75 -0.36
N ALA A 583 20.02 -2.05 0.57
CA ALA A 583 20.22 -2.22 1.99
C ALA A 583 18.94 -1.87 2.76
N ASP A 584 18.67 -2.58 3.86
CA ASP A 584 17.64 -2.16 4.79
C ASP A 584 18.08 -0.93 5.62
N ILE A 585 17.13 -0.22 6.23
CA ILE A 585 17.42 1.04 6.92
C ILE A 585 18.29 0.82 8.16
N GLU A 586 18.25 -0.38 8.74
CA GLU A 586 19.09 -0.74 9.88
C GLU A 586 20.57 -0.84 9.45
N PHE A 587 20.83 -1.51 8.34
CA PHE A 587 22.16 -1.57 7.73
C PHE A 587 22.67 -0.16 7.39
N ILE A 588 21.83 0.65 6.73
CA ILE A 588 22.17 2.02 6.34
C ILE A 588 22.53 2.86 7.58
N TRP A 589 21.73 2.78 8.63
CA TRP A 589 22.03 3.49 9.87
C TRP A 589 23.37 3.06 10.47
N LYS A 590 23.64 1.76 10.50
CA LYS A 590 24.91 1.24 11.03
C LYS A 590 26.11 1.66 10.20
N ARG A 591 26.01 1.60 8.86
CA ARG A 591 27.15 1.68 7.95
C ARG A 591 27.35 3.04 7.29
N TRP A 592 26.28 3.79 7.03
CA TRP A 592 26.34 5.05 6.29
C TRP A 592 26.28 6.29 7.18
N VAL A 593 25.73 6.16 8.39
CA VAL A 593 25.70 7.25 9.38
C VAL A 593 26.93 7.10 10.29
N ASN A 594 27.73 8.16 10.40
CA ASN A 594 28.91 8.17 11.25
C ASN A 594 28.56 8.28 12.75
N GLU A 595 29.50 7.99 13.63
CA GLU A 595 29.26 7.97 15.08
C GLU A 595 28.89 9.35 15.65
N ASP A 596 29.53 10.43 15.20
CA ASP A 596 29.22 11.80 15.64
C ASP A 596 27.76 12.17 15.36
N GLU A 597 27.26 11.75 14.20
CA GLU A 597 25.89 12.00 13.78
C GLU A 597 24.88 11.10 14.49
N LYS A 598 25.26 9.84 14.80
CA LYS A 598 24.47 8.98 15.68
C LYS A 598 24.37 9.56 17.10
N GLU A 599 25.46 10.10 17.64
CA GLU A 599 25.50 10.77 18.94
C GLU A 599 24.63 12.03 18.93
N ARG A 600 24.75 12.87 17.88
CA ARG A 600 23.89 14.05 17.70
C ARG A 600 22.41 13.68 17.71
N VAL A 601 22.01 12.69 16.92
CA VAL A 601 20.62 12.22 16.83
C VAL A 601 20.15 11.60 18.15
N ALA A 602 21.00 10.84 18.83
CA ALA A 602 20.69 10.27 20.14
C ALA A 602 20.47 11.36 21.22
N GLY A 603 21.14 12.51 21.10
CA GLY A 603 20.97 13.66 21.98
C GLY A 603 19.68 14.46 21.81
N LEU A 604 18.94 14.26 20.71
CA LEU A 604 17.69 15.01 20.43
C LEU A 604 16.50 14.49 21.23
N GLU A 605 16.32 13.18 21.27
CA GLU A 605 15.24 12.52 21.99
C GLU A 605 15.69 11.17 22.54
N MET A 606 15.26 10.85 23.77
CA MET A 606 15.47 9.52 24.33
C MET A 606 14.70 8.47 23.53
N LEU A 607 15.38 7.37 23.24
CA LEU A 607 14.79 6.13 22.74
C LEU A 607 15.30 5.01 23.65
N ASP A 608 14.45 4.54 24.53
CA ASP A 608 14.69 3.45 25.48
C ASP A 608 14.64 2.08 24.81
N GLU A 609 13.77 1.91 23.80
CA GLU A 609 13.59 0.64 23.06
C GLU A 609 14.25 0.68 21.68
N MET A 610 15.59 0.59 21.66
CA MET A 610 16.37 0.60 20.40
C MET A 610 16.02 -0.60 19.51
N GLU A 611 15.69 -1.73 20.11
CA GLU A 611 15.32 -2.97 19.43
C GLU A 611 14.05 -2.81 18.59
N GLU A 612 13.07 -2.03 19.06
CA GLU A 612 11.86 -1.73 18.30
C GLU A 612 12.16 -0.88 17.07
N TRP A 613 13.05 0.10 17.22
CA TRP A 613 13.50 0.89 16.08
C TRP A 613 14.28 0.05 15.07
N GLN A 614 15.17 -0.83 15.53
CA GLN A 614 15.89 -1.77 14.64
C GLN A 614 14.91 -2.69 13.91
N LEU A 615 13.88 -3.18 14.60
CA LEU A 615 12.85 -4.01 13.99
C LEU A 615 12.11 -3.24 12.88
N LEU A 616 11.69 -2.00 13.13
CA LEU A 616 11.08 -1.13 12.11
C LEU A 616 12.04 -0.85 10.94
N ALA A 617 13.30 -0.53 11.24
CA ALA A 617 14.30 -0.17 10.25
C ALA A 617 14.62 -1.34 9.29
N ARG A 618 14.55 -2.58 9.75
CA ARG A 618 14.75 -3.77 8.89
C ARG A 618 13.61 -4.02 7.89
N HIS A 619 12.46 -3.34 8.06
CA HIS A 619 11.26 -3.49 7.23
C HIS A 619 11.10 -2.42 6.16
N TYR A 620 12.09 -1.54 6.02
CA TYR A 620 12.20 -0.60 4.92
C TYR A 620 13.57 -0.77 4.30
N CYS A 621 13.67 -0.62 2.99
CA CYS A 621 14.94 -0.63 2.29
C CYS A 621 15.10 0.55 1.36
N ILE A 622 16.36 0.86 1.06
CA ILE A 622 16.72 1.62 -0.12
C ILE A 622 17.35 0.66 -1.11
N ALA A 623 16.78 0.62 -2.31
CA ALA A 623 17.33 -0.10 -3.44
C ALA A 623 17.69 0.92 -4.53
N TRP A 624 18.84 0.75 -5.16
CA TRP A 624 19.29 1.61 -6.24
C TRP A 624 19.95 0.81 -7.34
N GLY A 625 19.78 1.25 -8.58
CA GLY A 625 20.36 0.60 -9.75
C GLY A 625 20.51 1.57 -10.88
N TRP A 626 21.45 1.28 -11.76
CA TRP A 626 21.84 2.18 -12.84
C TRP A 626 22.22 1.44 -14.12
N ARG A 627 22.08 2.16 -15.22
CA ARG A 627 22.80 1.91 -16.46
C ARG A 627 23.61 3.13 -16.82
N ASP A 628 24.86 2.91 -17.22
CA ASP A 628 25.80 3.93 -17.67
C ASP A 628 26.08 3.73 -19.17
N ARG A 629 26.71 4.74 -19.78
CA ARG A 629 27.30 4.63 -21.13
C ARG A 629 28.81 4.42 -20.96
N ASP A 630 29.47 3.69 -21.87
CA ASP A 630 30.89 3.34 -21.72
C ASP A 630 31.84 4.56 -21.60
N ASP A 631 31.46 5.69 -22.19
CA ASP A 631 32.17 6.97 -22.15
C ASP A 631 31.65 7.93 -21.05
N VAL A 632 30.49 7.66 -20.44
CA VAL A 632 29.88 8.50 -19.38
C VAL A 632 29.45 7.63 -18.21
N SER A 633 30.30 7.56 -17.18
CA SER A 633 29.96 6.90 -15.91
C SER A 633 29.27 7.86 -14.94
N ALA A 634 28.02 8.21 -15.24
CA ALA A 634 27.22 9.15 -14.46
C ALA A 634 26.96 8.66 -13.03
N PHE A 635 26.92 7.34 -12.83
CA PHE A 635 26.65 6.70 -11.54
C PHE A 635 27.90 6.10 -10.90
N ALA A 636 29.11 6.51 -11.32
CA ALA A 636 30.37 6.02 -10.73
C ALA A 636 30.41 6.15 -9.20
N GLY A 637 29.89 7.26 -8.66
CA GLY A 637 29.86 7.50 -7.21
C GLY A 637 29.02 6.49 -6.42
N TRP A 638 28.15 5.71 -7.07
CA TRP A 638 27.37 4.67 -6.39
C TRP A 638 28.13 3.35 -6.24
N LYS A 639 29.21 3.13 -6.99
CA LYS A 639 29.98 1.88 -6.96
C LYS A 639 30.72 1.68 -5.64
N ASP A 640 31.08 2.78 -4.97
CA ASP A 640 31.80 2.77 -3.69
C ASP A 640 30.85 2.74 -2.47
N LEU A 641 29.54 2.79 -2.70
CA LEU A 641 28.57 2.72 -1.62
C LEU A 641 28.42 1.30 -1.12
N GLU A 642 28.57 1.13 0.20
CA GLU A 642 28.41 -0.16 0.81
C GLU A 642 26.95 -0.62 0.76
N ALA A 643 26.72 -1.79 0.19
CA ALA A 643 25.41 -2.44 0.10
C ALA A 643 25.35 -3.67 1.00
N GLN A 644 24.14 -4.05 1.41
CA GLN A 644 23.93 -5.29 2.13
C GLN A 644 24.07 -6.47 1.17
N GLN A 645 24.81 -7.51 1.57
CA GLN A 645 25.02 -8.72 0.78
C GLN A 645 24.10 -9.82 1.28
N GLY A 646 23.30 -10.41 0.38
CA GLY A 646 22.35 -11.47 0.73
C GLY A 646 21.26 -11.03 1.70
N GLU A 647 20.47 -12.01 2.15
CA GLU A 647 19.46 -11.88 3.20
C GLU A 647 19.53 -13.08 4.17
#